data_AF-A0A423KQ58-F1
#
_entry.id   AF-A0A423KQ58-F1
#
_cell.length_a   1.000
_cell.length_b   1.000
_cell.length_c   1.000
_cell.angle_alpha   90.00
_cell.angle_beta   90.00
_cell.angle_gamma   90.00
#
_symmetry.space_group_name_H-M   'P 1'
#
loop_
_entity.id
_entity.type
_entity.pdbx_description
1 polymer ?
#
loop_
_entity_poly.entity_id
_entity_poly.type
_entity_poly.pdbx_seq_one_letter_code
_entity_poly.pdbx_strand_id
1 'polypeptide(L)'
;MSDQFEIFLTCPKGLEGLLIEEAVGLGLEEAREHTSAVRGMATMETAYRLCLWSRLANRVLLVLKRFPMKDAEDLYHGVLDIEWQDHMLNDGTLAVEFSGHGSGIDNTHFGALKVKDAIVDKLRTPQGDRPSIDKLNPDLRIHLRLDRGEAILSLDLSGHSLHQRGYRLQQGAAPLKENLAAAILIRSGWPRIAAEGGALADPMCGVGTFLVEAAMIAADMAPNLRREQWGFTAWLGHVPALWKKLHEEATERCAAGLAKPPLWIRGYEADPRLIQPGRNNVERAGLSEWIKIYQGEVGTFEPRPDQNQKGLVICNPPYGERLGDEASLLYLYQNLGERLRQACLNWEAAVFTGAPDLGKRMGIRSHKQYSFWNGALPCKLLLIKVTPDQFVTGERRTPEQRQVEREQAEVEVADNDVAPGKYEKYNKNGNPIKPAPVVIEQPRLSEGGQMFANRLQKNLKALGKWVKREGIDCYRVYDADMPEYSMAIDLYQDWVHVQEYAAPKSIDPEKASARMFDALAAIPQALNIDKSRVVVKRRERQSGTKQYERQAAQGKFVEVNEGGVKLLVNLTDYLDTGLFLDHRPMRLRIQKEAAGKRFLNLYCYTATASVHAAKGGARSTTSVDLSKTYLDWARRNLSLNGFSDKNRLEQGDVMAWLDACRDEFDLIFIDPPTFSNSKRMEGIFDVQRDQVQLIDLAMARLAPGGVLYFSNNFRKFVLEENLTTRYAVEEITDKTIDPDFARNGKIHRAWKITAR
;
A
#
# COMPACT_ATOMS: atom_id res chain seq x y z
N MET A 1 43.25 -20.68 -29.87
CA MET A 1 42.46 -19.48 -29.54
C MET A 1 41.12 -19.98 -29.08
N SER A 2 40.70 -19.65 -27.86
CA SER A 2 39.37 -20.02 -27.36
C SER A 2 38.31 -19.27 -28.15
N ASP A 3 37.30 -19.98 -28.66
CA ASP A 3 36.17 -19.35 -29.35
C ASP A 3 35.49 -18.32 -28.42
N GLN A 4 35.26 -17.14 -28.97
CA GLN A 4 34.59 -16.01 -28.31
C GLN A 4 33.16 -15.93 -28.84
N PHE A 5 32.19 -15.95 -27.93
CA PHE A 5 30.77 -15.90 -28.22
C PHE A 5 30.21 -14.53 -27.83
N GLU A 6 29.28 -14.04 -28.64
CA GLU A 6 28.49 -12.89 -28.27
C GLU A 6 27.42 -13.30 -27.25
N ILE A 7 27.39 -12.62 -26.10
CA ILE A 7 26.45 -12.87 -25.00
C ILE A 7 25.56 -11.66 -24.74
N PHE A 8 24.27 -11.92 -24.53
CA PHE A 8 23.31 -10.97 -23.97
C PHE A 8 22.86 -11.39 -22.58
N LEU A 9 23.06 -10.51 -21.61
CA LEU A 9 22.55 -10.61 -20.26
C LEU A 9 21.32 -9.73 -20.13
N THR A 10 20.12 -10.32 -20.05
CA THR A 10 18.89 -9.51 -19.87
C THR A 10 18.73 -9.11 -18.39
N CYS A 11 18.09 -7.98 -18.10
CA CYS A 11 17.82 -7.55 -16.73
C CYS A 11 16.54 -6.69 -16.63
N PRO A 12 16.00 -6.46 -15.43
CA PRO A 12 15.02 -5.39 -15.21
C PRO A 12 15.54 -4.02 -15.67
N LYS A 13 14.62 -3.16 -16.13
CA LYS A 13 14.92 -1.78 -16.50
C LYS A 13 15.51 -0.99 -15.33
N GLY A 14 16.58 -0.25 -15.57
CA GLY A 14 17.30 0.55 -14.59
C GLY A 14 18.43 -0.20 -13.87
N LEU A 15 18.65 -1.48 -14.17
CA LEU A 15 19.76 -2.28 -13.60
C LEU A 15 20.95 -2.43 -14.55
N GLU A 16 20.88 -1.91 -15.78
CA GLU A 16 21.87 -2.07 -16.83
C GLU A 16 23.28 -1.67 -16.34
N GLY A 17 23.39 -0.51 -15.71
CA GLY A 17 24.67 -0.01 -15.18
C GLY A 17 25.24 -0.82 -14.01
N LEU A 18 24.42 -1.52 -13.22
CA LEU A 18 24.94 -2.45 -12.20
C LEU A 18 25.34 -3.79 -12.81
N LEU A 19 24.56 -4.26 -13.78
CA LEU A 19 24.81 -5.53 -14.44
C LEU A 19 26.10 -5.47 -15.27
N ILE A 20 26.42 -4.34 -15.91
CA ILE A 20 27.67 -4.23 -16.68
C ILE A 20 28.89 -4.29 -15.77
N GLU A 21 28.85 -3.66 -14.59
CA GLU A 21 29.91 -3.76 -13.58
C GLU A 21 30.08 -5.21 -13.09
N GLU A 22 28.98 -5.91 -12.79
CA GLU A 22 29.01 -7.33 -12.41
C GLU A 22 29.56 -8.21 -13.54
N ALA A 23 29.08 -8.02 -14.77
CA ALA A 23 29.44 -8.85 -15.92
C ALA A 23 30.91 -8.71 -16.29
N VAL A 24 31.45 -7.48 -16.30
CA VAL A 24 32.88 -7.23 -16.52
C VAL A 24 33.71 -7.87 -15.41
N GLY A 25 33.27 -7.75 -14.15
CA GLY A 25 33.92 -8.42 -13.01
C GLY A 25 33.93 -9.94 -13.10
N LEU A 26 32.98 -10.53 -13.85
CA LEU A 26 32.91 -11.96 -14.15
C LEU A 26 33.60 -12.36 -15.46
N GLY A 27 34.27 -11.43 -16.14
CA GLY A 27 35.07 -11.69 -17.33
C GLY A 27 34.38 -11.45 -18.67
N LEU A 28 33.24 -10.76 -18.71
CA LEU A 28 32.63 -10.31 -19.96
C LEU A 28 33.49 -9.19 -20.59
N GLU A 29 33.94 -9.40 -21.81
CA GLU A 29 34.75 -8.46 -22.58
C GLU A 29 33.86 -7.60 -23.49
N GLU A 30 34.37 -6.44 -23.91
CA GLU A 30 33.66 -5.52 -24.82
C GLU A 30 32.22 -5.17 -24.37
N ALA A 31 31.98 -5.14 -23.06
CA ALA A 31 30.65 -4.99 -22.51
C ALA A 31 30.03 -3.62 -22.84
N ARG A 32 28.76 -3.62 -23.26
CA ARG A 32 27.97 -2.43 -23.59
C ARG A 32 26.56 -2.53 -23.04
N GLU A 33 26.08 -1.42 -22.52
CA GLU A 33 24.68 -1.30 -22.09
C GLU A 33 23.73 -1.27 -23.29
N HIS A 34 22.62 -1.98 -23.15
CA HIS A 34 21.46 -1.90 -24.02
C HIS A 34 20.22 -1.75 -23.14
N THR A 35 19.09 -1.32 -23.69
CA THR A 35 17.85 -1.22 -22.91
C THR A 35 17.50 -2.58 -22.30
N SER A 36 17.50 -2.64 -20.97
CA SER A 36 17.20 -3.85 -20.17
C SER A 36 18.11 -5.05 -20.48
N ALA A 37 19.33 -4.79 -20.93
CA ALA A 37 20.34 -5.83 -21.16
C ALA A 37 21.77 -5.28 -21.17
N VAL A 38 22.74 -6.18 -21.01
CA VAL A 38 24.17 -5.94 -21.28
C VAL A 38 24.61 -6.92 -22.37
N ARG A 39 25.36 -6.42 -23.34
CA ARG A 39 25.93 -7.19 -24.45
C ARG A 39 27.44 -7.23 -24.30
N GLY A 40 28.10 -8.34 -24.60
CA GLY A 40 29.56 -8.41 -24.70
C GLY A 40 30.05 -9.69 -25.34
N MET A 41 31.36 -9.89 -25.35
CA MET A 41 32.03 -11.10 -25.82
C MET A 41 32.52 -11.93 -24.63
N ALA A 42 32.38 -13.25 -24.73
CA ALA A 42 32.79 -14.17 -23.67
C ALA A 42 33.25 -15.52 -24.25
N THR A 43 34.23 -16.13 -23.61
CA THR A 43 34.48 -17.57 -23.78
C THR A 43 33.30 -18.38 -23.22
N MET A 44 33.21 -19.66 -23.59
CA MET A 44 32.20 -20.57 -23.01
C MET A 44 32.32 -20.67 -21.48
N GLU A 45 33.55 -20.68 -20.94
CA GLU A 45 33.78 -20.68 -19.49
C GLU A 45 33.21 -19.42 -18.84
N THR A 46 33.41 -18.24 -19.44
CA THR A 46 32.81 -16.98 -18.97
C THR A 46 31.28 -17.02 -19.06
N ALA A 47 30.70 -17.56 -20.14
CA ALA A 47 29.24 -17.67 -20.28
C ALA A 47 28.61 -18.54 -19.17
N TYR A 48 29.24 -19.68 -18.84
CA TYR A 48 28.85 -20.51 -17.69
C TYR A 48 29.07 -19.79 -16.36
N ARG A 49 30.18 -19.05 -16.21
CA ARG A 49 30.44 -18.25 -15.01
C ARG A 49 29.35 -17.21 -14.79
N LEU A 50 28.90 -16.52 -15.84
CA LEU A 50 27.79 -15.56 -15.80
C LEU A 50 26.47 -16.24 -15.38
N CYS A 51 26.18 -17.44 -15.89
CA CYS A 51 25.02 -18.24 -15.48
C CYS A 51 25.05 -18.54 -13.97
N LEU A 52 26.20 -18.97 -13.46
CA LEU A 52 26.36 -19.40 -12.07
C LEU A 52 26.39 -18.23 -11.08
N TRP A 53 27.11 -17.15 -11.44
CA TRP A 53 27.48 -16.07 -10.52
C TRP A 53 26.66 -14.79 -10.63
N SER A 54 26.00 -14.53 -11.75
CA SER A 54 25.23 -13.27 -11.89
C SER A 54 24.06 -13.21 -10.92
N ARG A 55 24.06 -12.19 -10.08
CA ARG A 55 22.96 -11.86 -9.18
C ARG A 55 21.94 -10.95 -9.86
N LEU A 56 22.32 -10.22 -10.90
CA LEU A 56 21.50 -9.16 -11.47
C LEU A 56 20.76 -9.56 -12.74
N ALA A 57 21.33 -10.46 -13.53
CA ALA A 57 20.72 -10.91 -14.78
C ALA A 57 19.42 -11.70 -14.56
N ASN A 58 18.50 -11.59 -15.52
CA ASN A 58 17.34 -12.46 -15.67
C ASN A 58 17.70 -13.71 -16.48
N ARG A 59 18.51 -13.58 -17.53
CA ARG A 59 18.90 -14.65 -18.46
C ARG A 59 20.25 -14.35 -19.10
N VAL A 60 21.01 -15.40 -19.43
CA VAL A 60 22.23 -15.39 -20.23
C VAL A 60 21.91 -16.02 -21.59
N LEU A 61 21.99 -15.22 -22.65
CA LEU A 61 21.67 -15.63 -24.01
C LEU A 61 22.95 -15.66 -24.85
N LEU A 62 23.24 -16.79 -25.47
CA LEU A 62 24.37 -16.97 -26.38
C LEU A 62 23.90 -16.77 -27.83
N VAL A 63 24.42 -15.77 -28.52
CA VAL A 63 24.01 -15.46 -29.89
C VAL A 63 24.59 -16.50 -30.84
N LEU A 64 23.71 -17.19 -31.57
CA LEU A 64 24.10 -18.12 -32.63
C LEU A 64 24.35 -17.40 -33.95
N LYS A 65 23.45 -16.47 -34.29
CA LYS A 65 23.49 -15.79 -35.59
C LYS A 65 22.76 -14.46 -35.55
N ARG A 66 23.29 -13.51 -36.34
CA ARG A 66 22.62 -12.28 -36.73
C ARG A 66 22.37 -12.30 -38.23
N PHE A 67 21.18 -11.90 -38.65
CA PHE A 67 20.88 -11.79 -40.07
C PHE A 67 19.83 -10.70 -40.33
N PRO A 68 19.95 -9.98 -41.46
CA PRO A 68 18.94 -9.01 -41.86
C PRO A 68 17.65 -9.73 -42.26
N MET A 69 16.51 -9.05 -42.05
CA MET A 69 15.19 -9.58 -42.37
C MET A 69 14.24 -8.46 -42.82
N LYS A 70 13.56 -8.67 -43.94
CA LYS A 70 12.54 -7.76 -44.50
C LYS A 70 11.13 -8.34 -44.45
N ASP A 71 11.00 -9.66 -44.38
CA ASP A 71 9.73 -10.36 -44.27
C ASP A 71 9.85 -11.66 -43.45
N ALA A 72 8.74 -12.38 -43.32
CA ALA A 72 8.69 -13.65 -42.58
C ALA A 72 9.43 -14.81 -43.28
N GLU A 73 9.74 -14.69 -44.56
CA GLU A 73 10.45 -15.73 -45.33
C GLU A 73 11.96 -15.62 -45.07
N ASP A 74 12.49 -14.39 -45.03
CA ASP A 74 13.86 -14.12 -44.56
C ASP A 74 14.09 -14.68 -43.15
N LEU A 75 13.09 -14.57 -42.25
CA LEU A 75 13.15 -15.18 -40.91
C LEU A 75 13.37 -16.68 -41.01
N TYR A 76 12.50 -17.34 -41.77
CA TYR A 76 12.44 -18.78 -41.86
C TYR A 76 13.75 -19.31 -42.43
N HIS A 77 14.23 -18.74 -43.54
CA HIS A 77 15.50 -19.15 -44.14
C HIS A 77 16.71 -18.83 -43.27
N GLY A 78 16.74 -17.68 -42.60
CA GLY A 78 17.85 -17.32 -41.71
C GLY A 78 18.00 -18.27 -40.52
N VAL A 79 16.88 -18.77 -39.99
CA VAL A 79 16.84 -19.80 -38.93
C VAL A 79 17.15 -21.19 -39.50
N LEU A 80 16.61 -21.55 -40.67
CA LEU A 80 16.82 -22.84 -41.32
C LEU A 80 18.29 -23.09 -41.69
N ASP A 81 19.03 -22.02 -42.01
CA ASP A 81 20.45 -22.06 -42.39
C ASP A 81 21.40 -22.36 -41.22
N ILE A 82 20.89 -22.57 -40.01
CA ILE A 82 21.69 -23.00 -38.87
C ILE A 82 21.75 -24.53 -38.85
N GLU A 83 22.93 -25.07 -38.55
CA GLU A 83 23.14 -26.50 -38.38
C GLU A 83 22.61 -26.97 -37.02
N TRP A 84 21.28 -27.04 -36.91
CA TRP A 84 20.57 -27.40 -35.68
C TRP A 84 20.95 -28.79 -35.12
N GLN A 85 21.50 -29.66 -35.96
CA GLN A 85 22.02 -30.99 -35.60
C GLN A 85 23.20 -30.90 -34.62
N ASP A 86 23.93 -29.77 -34.63
CA ASP A 86 25.02 -29.49 -33.69
C ASP A 86 24.50 -28.99 -32.33
N HIS A 87 23.20 -28.70 -32.22
CA HIS A 87 22.59 -28.12 -31.03
C HIS A 87 21.58 -29.05 -30.36
N MET A 88 20.79 -29.82 -31.11
CA MET A 88 19.71 -30.64 -30.56
C MET A 88 19.58 -31.97 -31.28
N LEU A 89 19.19 -33.01 -30.54
CA LEU A 89 18.77 -34.28 -31.13
C LEU A 89 17.44 -34.14 -31.85
N ASN A 90 17.20 -35.01 -32.84
CA ASN A 90 16.00 -34.97 -33.67
C ASN A 90 14.71 -35.31 -32.90
N ASP A 91 14.81 -36.00 -31.76
CA ASP A 91 13.71 -36.34 -30.85
C ASP A 91 13.60 -35.42 -29.62
N GLY A 92 14.44 -34.37 -29.56
CA GLY A 92 14.46 -33.41 -28.47
C GLY A 92 13.24 -32.47 -28.43
N THR A 93 13.17 -31.66 -27.37
CA THR A 93 12.10 -30.68 -27.14
C THR A 93 12.61 -29.25 -27.23
N LEU A 94 11.82 -28.35 -27.82
CA LEU A 94 12.18 -26.92 -27.86
C LEU A 94 11.06 -25.98 -27.43
N ALA A 95 11.44 -24.78 -27.00
CA ALA A 95 10.56 -23.64 -26.88
C ALA A 95 11.18 -22.42 -27.56
N VAL A 96 10.34 -21.61 -28.22
CA VAL A 96 10.77 -20.36 -28.85
C VAL A 96 10.10 -19.18 -28.16
N GLU A 97 10.91 -18.19 -27.82
CA GLU A 97 10.48 -16.89 -27.33
C GLU A 97 10.90 -15.82 -28.35
N PHE A 98 9.94 -15.03 -28.82
CA PHE A 98 10.16 -13.98 -29.82
C PHE A 98 9.85 -12.61 -29.21
N SER A 99 10.72 -11.64 -29.42
CA SER A 99 10.48 -10.24 -29.04
C SER A 99 10.88 -9.27 -30.15
N GLY A 100 10.20 -8.13 -30.19
CA GLY A 100 10.32 -7.13 -31.25
C GLY A 100 9.11 -7.10 -32.18
N HIS A 101 9.10 -6.12 -33.08
CA HIS A 101 8.03 -5.89 -34.05
C HIS A 101 8.60 -5.20 -35.29
N GLY A 102 8.11 -5.56 -36.47
CA GLY A 102 8.52 -4.97 -37.75
C GLY A 102 8.52 -5.97 -38.91
N SER A 103 8.67 -5.45 -40.13
CA SER A 103 8.99 -6.23 -41.34
C SER A 103 8.11 -7.48 -41.56
N GLY A 104 6.78 -7.31 -41.50
CA GLY A 104 5.83 -8.42 -41.73
C GLY A 104 5.56 -9.33 -40.51
N ILE A 105 6.10 -9.00 -39.33
CA ILE A 105 5.76 -9.65 -38.05
C ILE A 105 5.15 -8.63 -37.11
N ASP A 106 3.82 -8.55 -37.16
CA ASP A 106 3.01 -7.69 -36.29
C ASP A 106 2.62 -8.37 -34.97
N ASN A 107 2.84 -9.69 -34.89
CA ASN A 107 2.50 -10.51 -33.74
C ASN A 107 3.69 -11.40 -33.34
N THR A 108 4.17 -11.25 -32.11
CA THR A 108 5.29 -12.04 -31.57
C THR A 108 5.01 -13.53 -31.57
N HIS A 109 3.75 -13.96 -31.43
CA HIS A 109 3.37 -15.36 -31.53
C HIS A 109 3.60 -15.93 -32.93
N PHE A 110 3.32 -15.15 -33.96
CA PHE A 110 3.57 -15.54 -35.35
C PHE A 110 5.08 -15.67 -35.63
N GLY A 111 5.89 -14.73 -35.14
CA GLY A 111 7.35 -14.83 -35.23
C GLY A 111 7.90 -16.07 -34.54
N ALA A 112 7.44 -16.37 -33.31
CA ALA A 112 7.84 -17.58 -32.59
C ALA A 112 7.45 -18.87 -33.33
N LEU A 113 6.27 -18.89 -33.96
CA LEU A 113 5.81 -20.00 -34.78
C LEU A 113 6.74 -20.24 -35.98
N LYS A 114 7.11 -19.20 -36.71
CA LYS A 114 7.99 -19.30 -37.89
C LYS A 114 9.39 -19.80 -37.56
N VAL A 115 9.99 -19.30 -36.48
CA VAL A 115 11.29 -19.80 -35.99
C VAL A 115 11.17 -21.28 -35.63
N LYS A 116 10.13 -21.66 -34.89
CA LYS A 116 9.90 -23.05 -34.49
C LYS A 116 9.75 -23.97 -35.70
N ASP A 117 8.97 -23.56 -36.69
CA ASP A 117 8.75 -24.34 -37.91
C ASP A 117 10.08 -24.56 -38.67
N ALA A 118 10.91 -23.52 -38.81
CA ALA A 118 12.23 -23.64 -39.44
C ALA A 118 13.15 -24.64 -38.71
N ILE A 119 13.18 -24.63 -37.37
CA ILE A 119 13.99 -25.56 -36.58
C ILE A 119 13.50 -26.99 -36.76
N VAL A 120 12.18 -27.21 -36.64
CA VAL A 120 11.55 -28.52 -36.77
C VAL A 120 11.76 -29.09 -38.17
N ASP A 121 11.70 -28.25 -39.20
CA ASP A 121 11.90 -28.68 -40.58
C ASP A 121 13.36 -29.01 -40.90
N LYS A 122 14.34 -28.29 -40.31
CA LYS A 122 15.77 -28.66 -40.43
C LYS A 122 16.10 -30.00 -39.77
N LEU A 123 15.47 -30.30 -38.63
CA LEU A 123 15.74 -31.50 -37.84
C LEU A 123 14.88 -32.72 -38.21
N ARG A 124 13.97 -32.58 -39.19
CA ARG A 124 13.09 -33.67 -39.60
C ARG A 124 13.87 -34.78 -40.32
N THR A 125 13.77 -36.01 -39.84
CA THR A 125 14.42 -37.16 -40.48
C THR A 125 13.65 -37.65 -41.71
N PRO A 126 14.28 -38.43 -42.61
CA PRO A 126 13.57 -39.11 -43.70
C PRO A 126 12.46 -40.06 -43.22
N GLN A 127 12.61 -40.64 -42.01
CA GLN A 127 11.58 -41.47 -41.38
C GLN A 127 10.42 -40.66 -40.80
N GLY A 128 10.52 -39.33 -40.75
CA GLY A 128 9.49 -38.42 -40.24
C GLY A 128 9.63 -38.06 -38.77
N ASP A 129 10.69 -38.51 -38.08
CA ASP A 129 10.99 -38.11 -36.71
C ASP A 129 11.30 -36.61 -36.67
N ARG A 130 10.82 -35.93 -35.64
CA ARG A 130 10.96 -34.49 -35.50
C ARG A 130 10.93 -34.06 -34.03
N PRO A 131 11.53 -32.90 -33.70
CA PRO A 131 11.48 -32.37 -32.36
C PRO A 131 10.03 -32.06 -31.94
N SER A 132 9.78 -32.17 -30.63
CA SER A 132 8.50 -31.80 -30.03
C SER A 132 8.60 -30.50 -29.23
N ILE A 133 7.49 -30.00 -28.69
CA ILE A 133 7.43 -28.70 -28.01
C ILE A 133 7.08 -28.90 -26.54
N ASP A 134 8.00 -28.52 -25.66
CA ASP A 134 7.73 -28.36 -24.22
C ASP A 134 7.92 -26.89 -23.85
N LYS A 135 6.86 -26.24 -23.36
CA LYS A 135 6.92 -24.81 -22.98
C LYS A 135 7.49 -24.59 -21.57
N LEU A 136 7.42 -25.62 -20.72
CA LEU A 136 7.82 -25.55 -19.32
C LEU A 136 9.28 -25.94 -19.17
N ASN A 137 9.66 -27.12 -19.65
CA ASN A 137 11.02 -27.67 -19.50
C ASN A 137 11.58 -28.17 -20.85
N PRO A 138 11.78 -27.28 -21.84
CA PRO A 138 12.39 -27.68 -23.11
C PRO A 138 13.86 -28.06 -22.94
N ASP A 139 14.34 -28.97 -23.79
CA ASP A 139 15.76 -29.28 -23.95
C ASP A 139 16.53 -28.06 -24.47
N LEU A 140 15.95 -27.33 -25.44
CA LEU A 140 16.45 -26.05 -25.91
C LEU A 140 15.41 -24.94 -25.85
N ARG A 141 15.76 -23.84 -25.18
CA ARG A 141 15.01 -22.59 -25.26
C ARG A 141 15.73 -21.62 -26.20
N ILE A 142 15.04 -21.22 -27.25
CA ILE A 142 15.53 -20.34 -28.29
C ILE A 142 14.89 -18.97 -28.11
N HIS A 143 15.71 -17.93 -28.16
CA HIS A 143 15.26 -16.55 -28.10
C HIS A 143 15.60 -15.84 -29.41
N LEU A 144 14.60 -15.26 -30.07
CA LEU A 144 14.83 -14.38 -31.22
C LEU A 144 14.37 -12.97 -30.89
N ARG A 145 15.28 -12.01 -31.04
CA ARG A 145 14.99 -10.59 -30.93
C ARG A 145 15.07 -9.95 -32.31
N LEU A 146 14.00 -9.28 -32.73
CA LEU A 146 13.99 -8.42 -33.90
C LEU A 146 14.25 -6.97 -33.46
N ASP A 147 15.36 -6.40 -33.90
CA ASP A 147 15.72 -5.01 -33.62
C ASP A 147 16.15 -4.30 -34.91
N ARG A 148 15.42 -3.25 -35.30
CA ARG A 148 15.71 -2.41 -36.48
C ARG A 148 15.95 -3.20 -37.79
N GLY A 149 15.19 -4.27 -38.02
CA GLY A 149 15.31 -5.10 -39.23
C GLY A 149 16.44 -6.14 -39.19
N GLU A 150 17.11 -6.30 -38.05
CA GLU A 150 18.07 -7.37 -37.80
C GLU A 150 17.48 -8.38 -36.81
N ALA A 151 17.48 -9.66 -37.20
CA ALA A 151 17.10 -10.77 -36.34
C ALA A 151 18.34 -11.28 -35.60
N ILE A 152 18.24 -11.36 -34.27
CA ILE A 152 19.29 -11.85 -33.37
C ILE A 152 18.78 -13.13 -32.74
N LEU A 153 19.30 -14.27 -33.21
CA LEU A 153 18.90 -15.59 -32.72
C LEU A 153 19.90 -16.06 -31.66
N SER A 154 19.39 -16.50 -30.51
CA SER A 154 20.21 -16.90 -29.35
C SER A 154 19.69 -18.19 -28.70
N LEU A 155 20.61 -18.95 -28.10
CA LEU A 155 20.31 -19.99 -27.11
C LEU A 155 20.17 -19.36 -25.73
N ASP A 156 19.14 -19.72 -24.98
CA ASP A 156 19.04 -19.36 -23.56
C ASP A 156 19.79 -20.38 -22.70
N LEU A 157 20.94 -20.00 -22.17
CA LEU A 157 21.77 -20.85 -21.31
C LEU A 157 21.18 -21.01 -19.90
N SER A 158 20.27 -20.13 -19.48
CA SER A 158 19.71 -20.10 -18.13
C SER A 158 18.55 -21.08 -17.94
N GLY A 159 17.73 -21.31 -18.97
CA GLY A 159 16.50 -22.11 -18.88
C GLY A 159 15.36 -21.32 -18.22
N HIS A 160 15.08 -21.53 -16.93
CA HIS A 160 14.26 -20.59 -16.15
C HIS A 160 15.05 -19.32 -15.80
N SER A 161 14.36 -18.21 -15.53
CA SER A 161 15.04 -16.95 -15.20
C SER A 161 15.89 -17.04 -13.92
N LEU A 162 17.09 -16.46 -13.95
CA LEU A 162 18.10 -16.55 -12.89
C LEU A 162 17.67 -15.96 -11.54
N HIS A 163 16.68 -15.06 -11.48
CA HIS A 163 16.15 -14.61 -10.18
C HIS A 163 15.56 -15.77 -9.36
N GLN A 164 15.16 -16.87 -10.00
CA GLN A 164 14.66 -18.06 -9.32
C GLN A 164 15.82 -18.92 -8.82
N ARG A 165 16.35 -18.57 -7.64
CA ARG A 165 17.50 -19.24 -7.00
C ARG A 165 17.20 -20.64 -6.46
N GLY A 166 15.93 -21.04 -6.41
CA GLY A 166 15.48 -22.34 -5.91
C GLY A 166 15.07 -22.38 -4.43
N TYR A 167 15.39 -21.37 -3.61
CA TYR A 167 15.01 -21.38 -2.19
C TYR A 167 13.54 -21.02 -1.92
N ARG A 168 12.86 -20.35 -2.87
CA ARG A 168 11.47 -19.87 -2.73
C ARG A 168 10.51 -20.72 -3.56
N LEU A 169 9.64 -21.50 -2.88
CA LEU A 169 8.65 -22.38 -3.53
C LEU A 169 7.29 -21.71 -3.80
N GLN A 170 6.93 -20.68 -3.04
CA GLN A 170 5.63 -20.00 -3.17
C GLN A 170 5.84 -18.56 -3.68
N GLN A 171 5.23 -18.24 -4.82
CA GLN A 171 5.08 -16.84 -5.26
C GLN A 171 3.81 -16.28 -4.63
N GLY A 172 3.95 -15.53 -3.54
CA GLY A 172 2.84 -14.75 -2.97
C GLY A 172 2.37 -13.63 -3.92
N ALA A 173 1.44 -12.80 -3.45
CA ALA A 173 0.99 -11.64 -4.21
C ALA A 173 2.11 -10.59 -4.35
N ALA A 174 2.78 -10.59 -5.51
CA ALA A 174 3.77 -9.63 -5.96
C ALA A 174 4.97 -9.34 -5.01
N PRO A 175 5.77 -10.37 -4.68
CA PRO A 175 6.98 -10.24 -3.87
C PRO A 175 8.13 -9.59 -4.65
N LEU A 176 9.04 -8.93 -3.93
CA LEU A 176 10.30 -8.43 -4.46
C LEU A 176 11.07 -9.59 -5.12
N LYS A 177 11.55 -9.39 -6.36
CA LYS A 177 12.41 -10.36 -7.05
C LYS A 177 13.82 -10.34 -6.46
N GLU A 178 14.46 -11.50 -6.45
CA GLU A 178 15.77 -11.77 -5.86
C GLU A 178 16.87 -10.92 -6.50
N ASN A 179 16.85 -10.77 -7.83
CA ASN A 179 17.81 -9.92 -8.53
C ASN A 179 17.66 -8.43 -8.20
N LEU A 180 16.42 -7.94 -8.03
CA LEU A 180 16.18 -6.58 -7.56
C LEU A 180 16.60 -6.39 -6.10
N ALA A 181 16.38 -7.40 -5.24
CA ALA A 181 16.85 -7.38 -3.86
C ALA A 181 18.39 -7.29 -3.79
N ALA A 182 19.10 -8.10 -4.60
CA ALA A 182 20.56 -8.04 -4.72
C ALA A 182 21.04 -6.67 -5.24
N ALA A 183 20.36 -6.09 -6.25
CA ALA A 183 20.68 -4.76 -6.76
C ALA A 183 20.56 -3.66 -5.70
N ILE A 184 19.50 -3.72 -4.89
CA ILE A 184 19.28 -2.78 -3.78
C ILE A 184 20.38 -2.96 -2.73
N LEU A 185 20.73 -4.19 -2.34
CA LEU A 185 21.82 -4.46 -1.38
C LEU A 185 23.16 -3.90 -1.87
N ILE A 186 23.51 -4.14 -3.14
CA ILE A 186 24.73 -3.61 -3.77
C ILE A 186 24.73 -2.08 -3.75
N ARG A 187 23.64 -1.44 -4.18
CA ARG A 187 23.52 0.04 -4.15
C ARG A 187 23.51 0.62 -2.75
N SER A 188 23.10 -0.15 -1.75
CA SER A 188 23.13 0.21 -0.33
C SER A 188 24.50 0.00 0.31
N GLY A 189 25.50 -0.46 -0.45
CA GLY A 189 26.86 -0.68 0.06
C GLY A 189 27.03 -1.94 0.89
N TRP A 190 26.06 -2.86 0.90
CA TRP A 190 26.12 -4.08 1.70
C TRP A 190 27.39 -4.92 1.48
N PRO A 191 27.89 -5.15 0.25
CA PRO A 191 29.11 -5.93 0.06
C PRO A 191 30.32 -5.39 0.85
N ARG A 192 30.47 -4.06 0.90
CA ARG A 192 31.52 -3.40 1.70
C ARG A 192 31.26 -3.56 3.19
N ILE A 193 30.05 -3.27 3.66
CA ILE A 193 29.66 -3.39 5.07
C ILE A 193 29.85 -4.83 5.58
N ALA A 194 29.49 -5.82 4.78
CA ALA A 194 29.65 -7.24 5.10
C ALA A 194 31.13 -7.64 5.19
N ALA A 195 31.98 -7.17 4.27
CA ALA A 195 33.41 -7.42 4.30
C ALA A 195 34.10 -6.81 5.53
N GLU A 196 33.55 -5.71 6.05
CA GLU A 196 33.97 -5.05 7.31
C GLU A 196 33.41 -5.73 8.57
N GLY A 197 32.63 -6.81 8.44
CA GLY A 197 32.02 -7.53 9.57
C GLY A 197 30.73 -6.89 10.11
N GLY A 198 30.12 -5.97 9.36
CA GLY A 198 28.93 -5.24 9.77
C GLY A 198 27.67 -6.10 9.89
N ALA A 199 26.71 -5.61 10.68
CA ALA A 199 25.41 -6.24 10.88
C ALA A 199 24.40 -5.88 9.77
N LEU A 200 23.38 -6.71 9.58
CA LEU A 200 22.20 -6.37 8.76
C LEU A 200 20.90 -6.66 9.51
N ALA A 201 19.98 -5.70 9.48
CA ALA A 201 18.64 -5.85 10.03
C ALA A 201 17.58 -5.46 8.99
N ASP A 202 16.50 -6.22 8.93
CA ASP A 202 15.29 -5.84 8.19
C ASP A 202 14.07 -5.82 9.13
N PRO A 203 13.49 -4.64 9.44
CA PRO A 203 12.40 -4.52 10.40
C PRO A 203 11.04 -4.98 9.85
N MET A 204 10.92 -5.24 8.55
CA MET A 204 9.69 -5.66 7.87
C MET A 204 10.05 -6.65 6.75
N CYS A 205 10.65 -7.77 7.16
CA CYS A 205 11.40 -8.66 6.26
C CYS A 205 10.54 -9.56 5.37
N GLY A 206 9.23 -9.66 5.63
CA GLY A 206 8.33 -10.55 4.92
C GLY A 206 8.84 -11.98 4.91
N VAL A 207 9.10 -12.51 3.71
CA VAL A 207 9.63 -13.87 3.52
C VAL A 207 11.16 -13.93 3.45
N GLY A 208 11.85 -12.86 3.87
CA GLY A 208 13.30 -12.85 4.10
C GLY A 208 14.18 -12.69 2.86
N THR A 209 13.66 -12.23 1.72
CA THR A 209 14.44 -12.12 0.46
C THR A 209 15.72 -11.29 0.62
N PHE A 210 15.65 -10.12 1.28
CA PHE A 210 16.86 -9.33 1.52
C PHE A 210 17.87 -10.06 2.41
N LEU A 211 17.40 -10.76 3.44
CA LEU A 211 18.27 -11.47 4.38
C LEU A 211 19.03 -12.60 3.67
N VAL A 212 18.33 -13.36 2.83
CA VAL A 212 18.93 -14.47 2.07
C VAL A 212 19.95 -13.94 1.07
N GLU A 213 19.59 -12.97 0.22
CA GLU A 213 20.54 -12.40 -0.74
C GLU A 213 21.74 -11.73 -0.03
N ALA A 214 21.52 -11.07 1.10
CA ALA A 214 22.58 -10.45 1.90
C ALA A 214 23.58 -11.48 2.44
N ALA A 215 23.07 -12.57 3.01
CA ALA A 215 23.90 -13.65 3.53
C ALA A 215 24.64 -14.39 2.41
N MET A 216 24.01 -14.61 1.25
CA MET A 216 24.68 -15.19 0.08
C MET A 216 25.81 -14.30 -0.45
N ILE A 217 25.65 -12.97 -0.42
CA ILE A 217 26.73 -12.02 -0.74
C ILE A 217 27.87 -12.13 0.28
N ALA A 218 27.54 -12.12 1.58
CA ALA A 218 28.53 -12.15 2.67
C ALA A 218 29.33 -13.47 2.72
N ALA A 219 28.66 -14.59 2.45
CA ALA A 219 29.26 -15.92 2.43
C ALA A 219 29.87 -16.30 1.07
N ASP A 220 30.02 -15.34 0.14
CA ASP A 220 30.55 -15.56 -1.21
C ASP A 220 29.90 -16.75 -1.95
N MET A 221 28.60 -16.93 -1.73
CA MET A 221 27.83 -18.03 -2.29
C MET A 221 27.30 -17.63 -3.67
N ALA A 222 27.62 -18.41 -4.70
CA ALA A 222 27.06 -18.20 -6.03
C ALA A 222 25.52 -18.31 -5.99
N PRO A 223 24.77 -17.33 -6.53
CA PRO A 223 23.32 -17.26 -6.41
C PRO A 223 22.60 -18.50 -6.96
N ASN A 224 23.18 -19.15 -7.98
CA ASN A 224 22.55 -20.28 -8.67
C ASN A 224 23.26 -21.61 -8.40
N LEU A 225 24.06 -21.73 -7.33
CA LEU A 225 24.82 -22.94 -7.01
C LEU A 225 23.95 -24.20 -6.87
N ARG A 226 22.77 -24.06 -6.27
CA ARG A 226 21.85 -25.18 -6.01
C ARG A 226 20.93 -25.51 -7.19
N ARG A 227 21.14 -24.86 -8.34
CA ARG A 227 20.27 -25.00 -9.49
C ARG A 227 20.66 -26.25 -10.29
N GLU A 228 19.72 -27.18 -10.40
CA GLU A 228 19.95 -28.49 -11.02
C GLU A 228 19.74 -28.47 -12.55
N GLN A 229 18.81 -27.65 -13.04
CA GLN A 229 18.47 -27.58 -14.46
C GLN A 229 18.86 -26.24 -15.10
N TRP A 230 19.45 -26.34 -16.29
CA TRP A 230 19.97 -25.22 -17.06
C TRP A 230 19.52 -25.32 -18.52
N GLY A 231 19.51 -24.19 -19.22
CA GLY A 231 19.12 -24.16 -20.64
C GLY A 231 20.18 -24.79 -21.56
N PHE A 232 21.37 -25.10 -21.03
CA PHE A 232 22.40 -25.87 -21.71
C PHE A 232 22.44 -27.35 -21.31
N THR A 233 21.60 -27.84 -20.39
CA THR A 233 21.71 -29.21 -19.87
C THR A 233 21.56 -30.28 -20.96
N ALA A 234 20.65 -30.07 -21.91
CA ALA A 234 20.43 -30.95 -23.05
C ALA A 234 21.02 -30.41 -24.37
N TRP A 235 21.74 -29.28 -24.32
CA TRP A 235 22.36 -28.68 -25.50
C TRP A 235 23.60 -29.49 -25.90
N LEU A 236 23.66 -29.94 -27.16
CA LEU A 236 24.78 -30.75 -27.67
C LEU A 236 26.13 -30.00 -27.67
N GLY A 237 26.11 -28.66 -27.71
CA GLY A 237 27.31 -27.83 -27.57
C GLY A 237 27.74 -27.59 -26.12
N HIS A 238 27.10 -28.23 -25.14
CA HIS A 238 27.52 -28.15 -23.74
C HIS A 238 28.92 -28.75 -23.56
N VAL A 239 29.75 -28.10 -22.72
CA VAL A 239 31.10 -28.57 -22.38
C VAL A 239 31.14 -28.97 -20.90
N PRO A 240 30.86 -30.25 -20.55
CA PRO A 240 30.74 -30.69 -19.16
C PRO A 240 31.97 -30.43 -18.30
N ALA A 241 33.17 -30.52 -18.89
CA ALA A 241 34.42 -30.30 -18.17
C ALA A 241 34.56 -28.86 -17.65
N LEU A 242 34.19 -27.86 -18.46
CA LEU A 242 34.21 -26.45 -18.05
C LEU A 242 33.18 -26.17 -16.96
N TRP A 243 31.97 -26.73 -17.12
CA TRP A 243 30.92 -26.58 -16.11
C TRP A 243 31.30 -27.21 -14.78
N LYS A 244 31.83 -28.45 -14.80
CA LYS A 244 32.30 -29.15 -13.60
C LYS A 244 33.34 -28.33 -12.84
N LYS A 245 34.35 -27.79 -13.54
CA LYS A 245 35.38 -26.92 -12.97
C LYS A 245 34.78 -25.70 -12.26
N LEU A 246 33.84 -25.00 -12.89
CA LEU A 246 33.19 -23.81 -12.31
C LEU A 246 32.30 -24.16 -11.11
N HIS A 247 31.62 -25.31 -11.17
CA HIS A 247 30.80 -25.79 -10.08
C HIS A 247 31.65 -26.19 -8.86
N GLU A 248 32.81 -26.81 -9.07
CA GLU A 248 33.80 -27.10 -8.03
C GLU A 248 34.31 -25.81 -7.38
N GLU A 249 34.74 -24.82 -8.20
CA GLU A 249 35.15 -23.49 -7.71
C GLU A 249 34.07 -22.83 -6.83
N ALA A 250 32.82 -22.83 -7.29
CA ALA A 250 31.72 -22.21 -6.56
C ALA A 250 31.36 -22.98 -5.28
N THR A 251 31.51 -24.30 -5.28
CA THR A 251 31.31 -25.13 -4.09
C THR A 251 32.39 -24.85 -3.04
N GLU A 252 33.66 -24.78 -3.46
CA GLU A 252 34.79 -24.45 -2.59
C GLU A 252 34.66 -23.04 -1.99
N ARG A 253 34.32 -22.04 -2.80
CA ARG A 253 34.09 -20.66 -2.33
C ARG A 253 32.93 -20.58 -1.34
N CYS A 254 31.82 -21.26 -1.62
CA CYS A 254 30.70 -21.34 -0.71
C CYS A 254 31.08 -22.01 0.62
N ALA A 255 31.81 -23.13 0.58
CA ALA A 255 32.27 -23.81 1.79
C ALA A 255 33.22 -22.93 2.62
N ALA A 256 34.19 -22.27 1.98
CA ALA A 256 35.10 -21.34 2.63
C ALA A 256 34.38 -20.13 3.23
N GLY A 257 33.36 -19.60 2.54
CA GLY A 257 32.54 -18.50 3.03
C GLY A 257 31.67 -18.89 4.22
N LEU A 258 31.00 -20.05 4.17
CA LEU A 258 30.18 -20.57 5.26
C LEU A 258 30.99 -21.00 6.49
N ALA A 259 32.27 -21.33 6.33
CA ALA A 259 33.18 -21.63 7.43
C ALA A 259 33.60 -20.38 8.24
N LYS A 260 33.40 -19.17 7.71
CA LYS A 260 33.64 -17.93 8.45
C LYS A 260 32.61 -17.79 9.57
N PRO A 261 32.92 -17.07 10.67
CA PRO A 261 31.93 -16.71 11.67
C PRO A 261 30.73 -16.01 11.00
N PRO A 262 29.49 -16.47 11.24
CA PRO A 262 28.31 -15.92 10.58
C PRO A 262 28.10 -14.46 10.99
N LEU A 263 27.87 -13.59 10.00
CA LEU A 263 27.48 -12.21 10.29
C LEU A 263 26.13 -12.16 11.01
N TRP A 264 25.94 -11.12 11.81
CA TRP A 264 24.65 -10.86 12.44
C TRP A 264 23.65 -10.36 11.38
N ILE A 265 22.78 -11.25 10.91
CA ILE A 265 21.72 -10.95 9.92
C ILE A 265 20.36 -11.30 10.51
N ARG A 266 19.50 -10.31 10.78
CA ARG A 266 18.20 -10.52 11.46
C ARG A 266 17.03 -9.86 10.74
N GLY A 267 15.92 -10.59 10.69
CA GLY A 267 14.63 -10.11 10.18
C GLY A 267 13.58 -10.03 11.26
N TYR A 268 12.70 -9.03 11.15
CA TYR A 268 11.50 -8.88 11.97
C TYR A 268 10.29 -8.82 11.04
N GLU A 269 9.22 -9.50 11.42
CA GLU A 269 7.99 -9.51 10.67
C GLU A 269 6.79 -9.50 11.63
N ALA A 270 5.82 -8.62 11.33
CA ALA A 270 4.63 -8.47 12.15
C ALA A 270 3.57 -9.52 11.81
N ASP A 271 3.45 -9.90 10.53
CA ASP A 271 2.49 -10.90 10.06
C ASP A 271 2.99 -12.34 10.35
N PRO A 272 2.40 -13.06 11.31
CA PRO A 272 2.84 -14.41 11.67
C PRO A 272 2.73 -15.40 10.49
N ARG A 273 1.91 -15.11 9.48
CA ARG A 273 1.73 -15.96 8.29
C ARG A 273 2.98 -15.98 7.39
N LEU A 274 3.82 -14.94 7.44
CA LEU A 274 5.01 -14.81 6.60
C LEU A 274 6.29 -15.35 7.27
N ILE A 275 6.29 -15.46 8.60
CA ILE A 275 7.47 -15.89 9.38
C ILE A 275 7.92 -17.30 9.02
N GLN A 276 7.00 -18.28 9.04
CA GLN A 276 7.37 -19.67 8.74
C GLN A 276 7.82 -19.84 7.27
N PRO A 277 7.12 -19.27 6.26
CA PRO A 277 7.63 -19.21 4.90
C PRO A 277 9.04 -18.59 4.80
N GLY A 278 9.31 -17.51 5.53
CA GLY A 278 10.64 -16.89 5.58
C GLY A 278 11.72 -17.81 6.15
N ARG A 279 11.44 -18.49 7.27
CA ARG A 279 12.35 -19.49 7.87
C ARG A 279 12.62 -20.66 6.93
N ASN A 280 11.58 -21.15 6.24
CA ASN A 280 11.71 -22.22 5.26
C ASN A 280 12.60 -21.79 4.06
N ASN A 281 12.52 -20.53 3.63
CA ASN A 281 13.40 -20.00 2.59
C ASN A 281 14.87 -19.93 3.05
N VAL A 282 15.12 -19.48 4.28
CA VAL A 282 16.46 -19.48 4.89
C VAL A 282 17.04 -20.88 4.96
N GLU A 283 16.26 -21.85 5.40
CA GLU A 283 16.67 -23.26 5.48
C GLU A 283 16.98 -23.85 4.11
N ARG A 284 16.10 -23.65 3.11
CA ARG A 284 16.33 -24.10 1.73
C ARG A 284 17.52 -23.41 1.06
N ALA A 285 17.91 -22.21 1.51
CA ALA A 285 19.13 -21.56 1.08
C ALA A 285 20.39 -22.09 1.82
N GLY A 286 20.22 -22.84 2.91
CA GLY A 286 21.31 -23.37 3.73
C GLY A 286 21.94 -22.34 4.67
N LEU A 287 21.17 -21.33 5.09
CA LEU A 287 21.67 -20.16 5.81
C LEU A 287 21.08 -20.02 7.23
N SER A 288 20.57 -21.11 7.80
CA SER A 288 19.92 -21.15 9.12
C SER A 288 20.83 -20.68 10.27
N GLU A 289 22.14 -20.85 10.14
CA GLU A 289 23.12 -20.36 11.12
C GLU A 289 23.39 -18.85 10.98
N TRP A 290 23.23 -18.30 9.78
CA TRP A 290 23.52 -16.90 9.47
C TRP A 290 22.31 -16.00 9.75
N ILE A 291 21.10 -16.47 9.43
CA ILE A 291 19.88 -15.65 9.43
C ILE A 291 18.93 -16.12 10.53
N LYS A 292 18.40 -15.19 11.32
CA LYS A 292 17.26 -15.45 12.22
C LYS A 292 16.12 -14.49 11.91
N ILE A 293 14.89 -15.00 11.90
CA ILE A 293 13.66 -14.24 11.69
C ILE A 293 12.80 -14.32 12.96
N TYR A 294 12.41 -13.16 13.47
CA TYR A 294 11.60 -13.00 14.67
C TYR A 294 10.24 -12.38 14.35
N GLN A 295 9.26 -12.67 15.19
CA GLN A 295 8.02 -11.90 15.21
C GLN A 295 8.30 -10.55 15.88
N GLY A 296 7.95 -9.45 15.22
CA GLY A 296 8.17 -8.12 15.77
C GLY A 296 7.56 -7.03 14.90
N GLU A 297 6.97 -6.03 15.54
CA GLU A 297 6.47 -4.84 14.85
C GLU A 297 7.56 -3.78 14.76
N VAL A 298 7.51 -2.95 13.73
CA VAL A 298 8.47 -1.85 13.58
C VAL A 298 8.45 -0.89 14.78
N GLY A 299 7.34 -0.76 15.51
CA GLY A 299 7.26 0.11 16.69
C GLY A 299 8.19 -0.29 17.84
N THR A 300 8.57 -1.56 17.92
CA THR A 300 9.48 -2.11 18.95
C THR A 300 10.82 -2.54 18.38
N PHE A 301 11.10 -2.20 17.11
CA PHE A 301 12.33 -2.58 16.45
C PHE A 301 13.56 -1.95 17.14
N GLU A 302 14.45 -2.81 17.62
CA GLU A 302 15.68 -2.45 18.31
C GLU A 302 16.75 -3.52 17.99
N PRO A 303 17.59 -3.32 16.95
CA PRO A 303 18.62 -4.30 16.62
C PRO A 303 19.70 -4.33 17.71
N ARG A 304 20.04 -5.54 18.17
CA ARG A 304 21.09 -5.78 19.16
C ARG A 304 22.12 -6.78 18.61
N PRO A 305 23.08 -6.32 17.80
CA PRO A 305 24.20 -7.13 17.36
C PRO A 305 25.02 -7.65 18.55
N ASP A 306 25.55 -8.85 18.40
CA ASP A 306 26.29 -9.59 19.43
C ASP A 306 27.62 -8.94 19.81
N GLN A 307 28.24 -8.21 18.89
CA GLN A 307 29.53 -7.54 19.09
C GLN A 307 29.39 -6.01 19.10
N ASN A 308 28.15 -5.49 19.27
CA ASN A 308 27.82 -4.07 19.14
C ASN A 308 28.25 -3.43 17.80
N GLN A 309 28.50 -4.25 16.78
CA GLN A 309 28.89 -3.80 15.46
C GLN A 309 27.78 -2.96 14.83
N LYS A 310 28.16 -1.93 14.08
CA LYS A 310 27.23 -1.14 13.28
C LYS A 310 26.93 -1.87 11.97
N GLY A 311 25.95 -1.38 11.22
CA GLY A 311 25.46 -2.14 10.09
C GLY A 311 24.50 -1.40 9.18
N LEU A 312 23.80 -2.18 8.38
CA LEU A 312 22.78 -1.73 7.45
C LEU A 312 21.39 -2.12 7.95
N VAL A 313 20.49 -1.16 8.09
CA VAL A 313 19.06 -1.43 8.13
C VAL A 313 18.53 -1.39 6.70
N ILE A 314 18.04 -2.50 6.16
CA ILE A 314 17.42 -2.55 4.85
C ILE A 314 15.94 -2.86 4.98
N CYS A 315 15.10 -2.17 4.23
CA CYS A 315 13.66 -2.32 4.39
C CYS A 315 12.92 -2.06 3.09
N ASN A 316 11.88 -2.87 2.82
CA ASN A 316 10.85 -2.58 1.81
C ASN A 316 9.49 -2.45 2.51
N PRO A 317 9.20 -1.30 3.17
CA PRO A 317 7.95 -1.10 3.87
C PRO A 317 6.74 -1.26 2.94
N PRO A 318 5.55 -1.57 3.45
CA PRO A 318 4.33 -1.53 2.65
C PRO A 318 4.07 -0.11 2.10
N TYR A 319 3.51 -0.05 0.91
CA TYR A 319 3.04 1.16 0.25
C TYR A 319 1.80 0.86 -0.60
N GLY A 320 0.96 1.88 -0.82
CA GLY A 320 -0.30 1.75 -1.56
C GLY A 320 -1.33 0.86 -0.87
N GLU A 321 -2.21 0.21 -1.64
CA GLU A 321 -3.27 -0.69 -1.12
C GLU A 321 -2.78 -1.95 -0.39
N ARG A 322 -1.46 -2.14 -0.25
CA ARG A 322 -0.88 -3.41 0.18
C ARG A 322 -1.02 -3.72 1.66
N LEU A 323 -1.24 -2.75 2.54
CA LEU A 323 -1.47 -2.95 3.98
C LEU A 323 -1.99 -1.64 4.60
N GLY A 324 -3.29 -1.59 4.92
CA GLY A 324 -3.88 -0.53 5.74
C GLY A 324 -4.29 0.76 5.00
N ASP A 325 -4.99 1.64 5.72
CA ASP A 325 -5.32 2.98 5.23
C ASP A 325 -4.10 3.91 5.23
N GLU A 326 -4.20 5.06 4.56
CA GLU A 326 -3.08 6.01 4.43
C GLU A 326 -2.53 6.53 5.78
N ALA A 327 -3.37 6.62 6.82
CA ALA A 327 -2.91 7.05 8.13
C ALA A 327 -2.03 5.99 8.78
N SER A 328 -2.43 4.71 8.68
CA SER A 328 -1.61 3.61 9.18
C SER A 328 -0.24 3.56 8.51
N LEU A 329 -0.16 3.79 7.19
CA LEU A 329 1.09 3.89 6.46
C LEU A 329 1.93 5.11 6.89
N LEU A 330 1.31 6.28 7.06
CA LEU A 330 2.00 7.46 7.57
C LEU A 330 2.67 7.19 8.92
N TYR A 331 1.92 6.62 9.87
CA TYR A 331 2.43 6.31 11.20
C TYR A 331 3.48 5.21 11.19
N LEU A 332 3.39 4.25 10.27
CA LEU A 332 4.41 3.22 10.07
C LEU A 332 5.75 3.83 9.67
N TYR A 333 5.77 4.75 8.70
CA TYR A 333 6.98 5.45 8.29
C TYR A 333 7.52 6.36 9.39
N GLN A 334 6.66 7.03 10.16
CA GLN A 334 7.09 7.81 11.32
C GLN A 334 7.76 6.93 12.38
N ASN A 335 7.15 5.77 12.71
CA ASN A 335 7.72 4.81 13.67
C ASN A 335 9.06 4.25 13.19
N LEU A 336 9.18 3.93 11.89
CA LEU A 336 10.45 3.49 11.30
C LEU A 336 11.53 4.55 11.49
N GLY A 337 11.24 5.80 11.14
CA GLY A 337 12.17 6.93 11.35
C GLY A 337 12.54 7.13 12.82
N GLU A 338 11.58 7.01 13.73
CA GLU A 338 11.82 7.09 15.17
C GLU A 338 12.74 5.98 15.68
N ARG A 339 12.49 4.73 15.29
CA ARG A 339 13.34 3.59 15.68
C ARG A 339 14.74 3.70 15.11
N LEU A 340 14.89 4.16 13.86
CA LEU A 340 16.21 4.40 13.29
C LEU A 340 17.00 5.40 14.15
N ARG A 341 16.40 6.55 14.50
CA ARG A 341 17.06 7.56 15.37
C ARG A 341 17.42 7.03 16.75
N GLN A 342 16.56 6.18 17.33
CA GLN A 342 16.72 5.69 18.71
C GLN A 342 17.69 4.51 18.83
N ALA A 343 17.57 3.54 17.94
CA ALA A 343 18.22 2.24 18.08
C ALA A 343 19.33 2.01 17.05
N CYS A 344 19.44 2.83 16.01
CA CYS A 344 20.35 2.61 14.89
C CYS A 344 21.32 3.77 14.67
N LEU A 345 21.68 4.52 15.72
CA LEU A 345 22.63 5.63 15.60
C LEU A 345 23.98 5.16 15.04
N ASN A 346 24.48 5.89 14.05
CA ASN A 346 25.67 5.61 13.24
C ASN A 346 25.56 4.38 12.32
N TRP A 347 24.36 3.84 12.12
CA TRP A 347 24.12 2.83 11.08
C TRP A 347 23.84 3.50 9.74
N GLU A 348 23.94 2.70 8.68
CA GLU A 348 23.38 3.03 7.37
C GLU A 348 21.96 2.46 7.27
N ALA A 349 21.08 3.15 6.56
CA ALA A 349 19.74 2.67 6.28
C ALA A 349 19.38 2.80 4.80
N ALA A 350 18.70 1.79 4.27
CA ALA A 350 18.28 1.67 2.89
C ALA A 350 16.78 1.33 2.85
N VAL A 351 15.96 2.33 2.48
CA VAL A 351 14.49 2.17 2.45
C VAL A 351 14.00 2.17 1.01
N PHE A 352 13.47 1.03 0.57
CA PHE A 352 12.89 0.83 -0.75
C PHE A 352 11.37 1.05 -0.71
N THR A 353 10.84 2.01 -1.46
CA THR A 353 9.41 2.35 -1.41
C THR A 353 8.85 2.82 -2.75
N GLY A 354 7.60 2.42 -3.05
CA GLY A 354 6.79 2.99 -4.13
C GLY A 354 6.11 4.32 -3.78
N ALA A 355 6.20 4.77 -2.52
CA ALA A 355 5.61 6.00 -2.01
C ALA A 355 6.69 6.91 -1.39
N PRO A 356 7.53 7.59 -2.20
CA PRO A 356 8.66 8.37 -1.70
C PRO A 356 8.26 9.52 -0.77
N ASP A 357 7.04 10.04 -0.87
CA ASP A 357 6.53 11.07 0.05
C ASP A 357 6.34 10.56 1.49
N LEU A 358 5.99 9.29 1.68
CA LEU A 358 5.98 8.67 2.99
C LEU A 358 7.40 8.56 3.56
N GLY A 359 8.41 8.38 2.70
CA GLY A 359 9.81 8.40 3.10
C GLY A 359 10.24 9.71 3.78
N LYS A 360 9.67 10.85 3.37
CA LYS A 360 9.92 12.16 4.00
C LYS A 360 9.43 12.22 5.45
N ARG A 361 8.46 11.36 5.82
CA ARG A 361 7.81 11.31 7.13
C ARG A 361 8.64 10.58 8.18
N MET A 362 9.70 9.88 7.77
CA MET A 362 10.70 9.32 8.69
C MET A 362 11.45 10.42 9.47
N GLY A 363 11.49 11.66 8.96
CA GLY A 363 12.19 12.77 9.60
C GLY A 363 13.72 12.61 9.63
N ILE A 364 14.26 11.85 8.67
CA ILE A 364 15.70 11.70 8.42
C ILE A 364 15.93 11.97 6.92
N ARG A 365 16.94 12.76 6.58
CA ARG A 365 17.27 13.07 5.19
C ARG A 365 18.01 11.90 4.54
N SER A 366 17.61 11.55 3.32
CA SER A 366 18.40 10.67 2.46
C SER A 366 19.53 11.46 1.82
N HIS A 367 20.77 10.95 1.89
CA HIS A 367 21.91 11.58 1.22
C HIS A 367 22.00 11.19 -0.26
N LYS A 368 21.36 10.08 -0.67
CA LYS A 368 21.28 9.63 -2.06
C LYS A 368 19.99 8.88 -2.33
N GLN A 369 19.50 8.95 -3.57
CA GLN A 369 18.33 8.21 -4.02
C GLN A 369 18.59 7.56 -5.37
N TYR A 370 18.04 6.37 -5.58
CA TYR A 370 18.05 5.68 -6.87
C TYR A 370 16.62 5.32 -7.30
N SER A 371 16.40 5.29 -8.61
CA SER A 371 15.12 4.87 -9.19
C SER A 371 15.20 3.42 -9.62
N PHE A 372 14.18 2.64 -9.30
CA PHE A 372 14.06 1.24 -9.70
C PHE A 372 12.62 0.94 -10.12
N TRP A 373 12.43 -0.27 -10.67
CA TRP A 373 11.12 -0.79 -11.05
C TRP A 373 10.86 -2.12 -10.34
N ASN A 374 9.82 -2.16 -9.51
CA ASN A 374 9.32 -3.41 -8.92
C ASN A 374 8.16 -3.94 -9.77
N GLY A 375 8.49 -4.73 -10.79
CA GLY A 375 7.53 -5.04 -11.85
C GLY A 375 7.17 -3.77 -12.62
N ALA A 376 5.88 -3.46 -12.72
CA ALA A 376 5.41 -2.23 -13.37
C ALA A 376 5.43 -0.99 -12.44
N LEU A 377 5.72 -1.17 -11.15
CA LEU A 377 5.65 -0.08 -10.17
C LEU A 377 6.97 0.69 -10.11
N PRO A 378 6.99 2.00 -10.35
CA PRO A 378 8.16 2.83 -10.12
C PRO A 378 8.41 2.93 -8.60
N CYS A 379 9.64 2.73 -8.18
CA CYS A 379 10.04 2.76 -6.78
C CYS A 379 11.33 3.58 -6.61
N LYS A 380 11.56 4.06 -5.40
CA LYS A 380 12.78 4.75 -4.99
C LYS A 380 13.49 3.97 -3.89
N LEU A 381 14.80 3.92 -3.98
CA LEU A 381 15.68 3.51 -2.88
C LEU A 381 16.22 4.77 -2.21
N LEU A 382 15.92 4.96 -0.93
CA LEU A 382 16.40 6.06 -0.11
C LEU A 382 17.59 5.59 0.72
N LEU A 383 18.77 6.16 0.49
CA LEU A 383 19.97 5.87 1.28
C LEU A 383 20.16 6.94 2.35
N ILE A 384 20.31 6.49 3.59
CA ILE A 384 20.31 7.31 4.80
C ILE A 384 21.54 6.95 5.63
N LYS A 385 22.22 7.98 6.13
CA LYS A 385 23.16 7.83 7.25
C LYS A 385 22.41 8.23 8.50
N VAL A 386 22.34 7.34 9.49
CA VAL A 386 21.55 7.57 10.71
C VAL A 386 22.41 8.35 11.70
N THR A 387 22.61 9.62 11.41
CA THR A 387 23.43 10.55 12.20
C THR A 387 22.64 11.82 12.53
N PRO A 388 22.92 12.50 13.65
CA PRO A 388 22.13 13.64 14.10
C PRO A 388 22.02 14.79 13.08
N ASP A 389 23.04 15.01 12.26
CA ASP A 389 23.07 16.03 11.19
C ASP A 389 22.08 15.75 10.05
N GLN A 390 21.68 14.48 9.88
CA GLN A 390 20.67 14.07 8.91
C GLN A 390 19.25 14.14 9.48
N PHE A 391 19.10 14.30 10.80
CA PHE A 391 17.80 14.38 11.43
C PHE A 391 17.16 15.72 11.11
N VAL A 392 15.89 15.69 10.73
CA VAL A 392 15.10 16.90 10.51
C VAL A 392 14.58 17.33 11.89
N THR A 393 15.46 17.90 12.72
CA THR A 393 15.13 18.53 14.01
C THR A 393 14.84 20.02 13.83
N GLY A 394 14.16 20.62 14.81
CA GLY A 394 13.29 21.79 14.65
C GLY A 394 13.89 23.12 14.18
N GLU A 395 15.18 23.26 13.89
CA GLU A 395 15.74 24.52 13.37
C GLU A 395 16.46 24.34 12.04
N ARG A 396 16.25 25.28 11.12
CA ARG A 396 17.04 25.37 9.88
C ARG A 396 18.42 25.93 10.25
N ARG A 397 19.31 25.04 10.71
CA ARG A 397 20.66 25.40 11.14
C ARG A 397 21.41 26.13 10.03
N THR A 398 21.99 27.28 10.35
CA THR A 398 22.79 28.04 9.39
C THR A 398 24.05 27.25 9.03
N PRO A 399 24.70 27.54 7.88
CA PRO A 399 25.98 26.94 7.53
C PRO A 399 27.03 27.13 8.62
N GLU A 400 27.05 28.29 9.31
CA GLU A 400 28.01 28.54 10.40
C GLU A 400 27.76 27.63 11.61
N GLN A 401 26.51 27.44 12.02
CA GLN A 401 26.17 26.55 13.15
C GLN A 401 26.59 25.10 12.87
N ARG A 402 26.52 24.64 11.62
CA ARG A 402 26.98 23.30 11.21
C ARG A 402 28.49 23.18 11.21
N GLN A 403 29.21 24.26 10.89
CA GLN A 403 30.67 24.25 10.90
C GLN A 403 31.21 24.17 12.34
N VAL A 404 30.61 24.93 13.27
CA VAL A 404 30.97 24.89 14.70
C VAL A 404 30.71 23.51 15.31
N GLU A 405 29.59 22.87 15.01
CA GLU A 405 29.32 21.49 15.47
C GLU A 405 30.29 20.47 14.85
N ARG A 406 30.73 20.67 13.61
CA ARG A 406 31.69 19.78 12.93
C ARG A 406 33.08 19.89 13.56
N GLU A 407 33.50 21.11 13.87
CA GLU A 407 34.75 21.39 14.59
C GLU A 407 34.67 20.84 16.03
N GLN A 408 33.52 20.94 16.71
CA GLN A 408 33.33 20.35 18.05
C GLN A 408 33.30 18.82 18.03
N ALA A 409 32.65 18.20 17.05
CA ALA A 409 32.61 16.75 16.90
C ALA A 409 33.98 16.16 16.52
N GLU A 410 34.78 16.86 15.71
CA GLU A 410 36.17 16.46 15.40
C GLU A 410 37.08 16.56 16.62
N VAL A 411 36.84 17.53 17.53
CA VAL A 411 37.55 17.65 18.81
C VAL A 411 37.13 16.54 19.81
N GLU A 412 35.84 16.18 19.88
CA GLU A 412 35.38 15.06 20.73
C GLU A 412 35.86 13.68 20.25
N VAL A 413 36.12 13.51 18.95
CA VAL A 413 36.72 12.28 18.40
C VAL A 413 38.23 12.21 18.69
N ALA A 414 38.93 13.35 18.68
CA ALA A 414 40.36 13.42 18.99
C ALA A 414 40.69 13.13 20.47
N ASP A 415 39.77 13.42 21.39
CA ASP A 415 39.94 13.13 22.84
C ASP A 415 39.61 11.67 23.22
N ASN A 416 39.15 10.83 22.26
CA ASN A 416 38.74 9.44 22.51
C ASN A 416 39.77 8.37 22.07
N ASP A 417 41.01 8.74 21.78
CA ASP A 417 42.10 7.81 21.42
C ASP A 417 42.72 7.08 22.65
N VAL A 418 41.87 6.59 23.56
CA VAL A 418 42.26 5.72 24.67
C VAL A 418 41.36 4.47 24.71
N ALA A 419 42.00 3.31 24.85
CA ALA A 419 41.46 1.95 24.73
C ALA A 419 40.04 1.72 25.33
N PRO A 420 39.23 0.80 24.74
CA PRO A 420 37.84 0.59 25.14
C PRO A 420 37.76 -0.16 26.46
N GLY A 421 37.52 0.56 27.56
CA GLY A 421 37.22 -0.04 28.85
C GLY A 421 36.97 0.97 29.96
N LYS A 422 35.70 1.06 30.40
CA LYS A 422 35.15 1.78 31.56
C LYS A 422 34.72 3.24 31.34
N TYR A 423 33.44 3.40 31.00
CA TYR A 423 32.67 4.58 31.38
C TYR A 423 31.40 4.16 32.15
N GLU A 424 31.53 3.94 33.45
CA GLU A 424 30.43 4.19 34.39
C GLU A 424 30.82 5.45 35.16
N LYS A 425 30.18 6.59 34.89
CA LYS A 425 30.34 7.77 35.75
C LYS A 425 29.52 7.51 37.01
N TYR A 426 30.14 7.61 38.19
CA TYR A 426 29.46 7.46 39.48
C TYR A 426 29.14 8.83 40.07
N ASN A 427 28.03 8.97 40.80
CA ASN A 427 27.74 10.18 41.56
C ASN A 427 28.62 10.25 42.84
N LYS A 428 28.57 11.37 43.58
CA LYS A 428 29.35 11.55 44.84
C LYS A 428 29.09 10.48 45.92
N ASN A 429 28.06 9.67 45.75
CA ASN A 429 27.67 8.60 46.67
C ASN A 429 28.00 7.20 46.11
N GLY A 430 28.77 7.08 45.03
CA GLY A 430 29.23 5.80 44.48
C GLY A 430 28.18 5.04 43.67
N ASN A 431 27.06 5.67 43.28
CA ASN A 431 26.05 5.03 42.44
C ASN A 431 26.30 5.31 40.95
N PRO A 432 26.16 4.32 40.04
CA PRO A 432 26.25 4.52 38.60
C PRO A 432 25.24 5.57 38.14
N ILE A 433 25.72 6.61 37.46
CA ILE A 433 24.87 7.60 36.79
C ILE A 433 24.33 6.90 35.55
N LYS A 434 23.06 6.46 35.62
CA LYS A 434 22.33 6.03 34.43
C LYS A 434 22.39 7.17 33.41
N PRO A 435 22.72 6.90 32.13
CA PRO A 435 22.59 7.92 31.10
C PRO A 435 21.16 8.45 31.14
N ALA A 436 21.02 9.77 31.24
CA ALA A 436 19.70 10.38 31.20
C ALA A 436 19.00 9.93 29.92
N PRO A 437 17.71 9.54 29.96
CA PRO A 437 16.98 9.25 28.75
C PRO A 437 17.11 10.45 27.83
N VAL A 438 17.61 10.22 26.61
CA VAL A 438 17.63 11.24 25.58
C VAL A 438 16.18 11.66 25.39
N VAL A 439 15.85 12.90 25.78
CA VAL A 439 14.53 13.48 25.54
C VAL A 439 14.47 13.75 24.05
N ILE A 440 13.86 12.83 23.31
CA ILE A 440 13.72 12.95 21.86
C ILE A 440 12.50 13.81 21.59
N GLU A 441 12.74 15.00 21.04
CA GLU A 441 11.69 15.88 20.56
C GLU A 441 10.83 15.15 19.51
N GLN A 442 9.50 15.24 19.65
CA GLN A 442 8.58 14.75 18.64
C GLN A 442 8.88 15.41 17.28
N PRO A 443 8.77 14.67 16.16
CA PRO A 443 8.98 15.25 14.84
C PRO A 443 8.06 16.46 14.65
N ARG A 444 8.66 17.63 14.38
CA ARG A 444 7.94 18.90 14.24
C ARG A 444 7.01 18.83 13.03
N LEU A 445 5.78 19.33 13.18
CA LEU A 445 4.87 19.51 12.05
C LEU A 445 5.52 20.42 11.01
N SER A 446 5.18 20.21 9.74
CA SER A 446 5.49 21.20 8.70
C SER A 446 4.85 22.55 9.06
N GLU A 447 5.31 23.64 8.44
CA GLU A 447 4.66 24.95 8.63
C GLU A 447 3.16 24.89 8.31
N GLY A 448 2.81 24.19 7.22
CA GLY A 448 1.42 23.90 6.87
C GLY A 448 0.69 23.10 7.95
N GLY A 449 1.28 22.01 8.44
CA GLY A 449 0.71 21.18 9.50
C GLY A 449 0.52 21.93 10.81
N GLN A 450 1.44 22.84 11.15
CA GLN A 450 1.32 23.68 12.35
C GLN A 450 0.19 24.71 12.21
N MET A 451 0.05 25.36 11.05
CA MET A 451 -1.08 26.25 10.78
C MET A 451 -2.41 25.49 10.89
N PHE A 452 -2.47 24.27 10.36
CA PHE A 452 -3.61 23.39 10.47
C PHE A 452 -3.92 23.02 11.93
N ALA A 453 -2.91 22.59 12.69
CA ALA A 453 -3.04 22.27 14.12
C ALA A 453 -3.60 23.45 14.93
N ASN A 454 -3.06 24.65 14.70
CA ASN A 454 -3.53 25.88 15.36
C ASN A 454 -4.99 26.18 15.02
N ARG A 455 -5.39 25.99 13.74
CA ARG A 455 -6.78 26.16 13.32
C ARG A 455 -7.70 25.17 14.02
N LEU A 456 -7.31 23.90 14.06
CA LEU A 456 -8.07 22.83 14.69
C LEU A 456 -8.26 23.07 16.19
N GLN A 457 -7.19 23.47 16.90
CA GLN A 457 -7.25 23.84 18.32
C GLN A 457 -8.15 25.07 18.58
N LYS A 458 -8.12 26.06 17.69
CA LYS A 458 -8.99 27.24 17.79
C LYS A 458 -10.46 26.84 17.69
N ASN A 459 -10.81 25.95 16.75
CA ASN A 459 -12.17 25.43 16.61
C ASN A 459 -12.58 24.60 17.83
N LEU A 460 -11.71 23.71 18.32
CA LEU A 460 -11.95 22.91 19.51
C LEU A 460 -12.26 23.79 20.74
N LYS A 461 -11.48 24.87 20.94
CA LYS A 461 -11.70 25.84 22.02
C LYS A 461 -13.02 26.60 21.86
N ALA A 462 -13.36 27.00 20.63
CA ALA A 462 -14.59 27.74 20.34
C ALA A 462 -15.84 26.90 20.59
N LEU A 463 -15.85 25.64 20.11
CA LEU A 463 -16.98 24.72 20.27
C LEU A 463 -17.06 24.11 21.68
N GLY A 464 -15.93 23.96 22.38
CA GLY A 464 -15.86 23.22 23.64
C GLY A 464 -16.80 23.70 24.75
N LYS A 465 -17.11 24.99 24.82
CA LYS A 465 -18.10 25.51 25.80
C LYS A 465 -19.52 25.05 25.47
N TRP A 466 -19.88 25.06 24.19
CA TRP A 466 -21.19 24.60 23.70
C TRP A 466 -21.32 23.08 23.86
N VAL A 467 -20.31 22.32 23.43
CA VAL A 467 -20.27 20.85 23.55
C VAL A 467 -20.50 20.41 25.00
N LYS A 468 -19.80 21.03 25.95
CA LYS A 468 -19.96 20.71 27.39
C LYS A 468 -21.33 21.08 27.94
N ARG A 469 -21.88 22.23 27.53
CA ARG A 469 -23.17 22.71 28.02
C ARG A 469 -24.33 21.84 27.53
N GLU A 470 -24.29 21.42 26.27
CA GLU A 470 -25.34 20.62 25.65
C GLU A 470 -25.13 19.10 25.83
N GLY A 471 -23.98 18.67 26.38
CA GLY A 471 -23.67 17.25 26.62
C GLY A 471 -23.48 16.45 25.33
N ILE A 472 -22.70 16.97 24.38
CA ILE A 472 -22.52 16.40 23.04
C ILE A 472 -21.25 15.53 23.00
N ASP A 473 -21.40 14.24 22.69
CA ASP A 473 -20.26 13.32 22.55
C ASP A 473 -19.63 13.35 21.14
N CYS A 474 -20.43 13.70 20.13
CA CYS A 474 -20.02 13.63 18.73
C CYS A 474 -20.30 14.94 18.02
N TYR A 475 -19.31 15.56 17.38
CA TYR A 475 -19.46 16.85 16.70
C TYR A 475 -18.37 17.08 15.65
N ARG A 476 -18.66 17.98 14.70
CA ARG A 476 -17.68 18.41 13.70
C ARG A 476 -16.77 19.49 14.27
N VAL A 477 -15.46 19.25 14.29
CA VAL A 477 -14.47 20.23 14.78
C VAL A 477 -13.81 21.02 13.66
N TYR A 478 -13.85 20.52 12.42
CA TYR A 478 -13.27 21.16 11.25
C TYR A 478 -14.08 20.82 10.01
N ASP A 479 -14.39 21.81 9.17
CA ASP A 479 -15.14 21.63 7.92
C ASP A 479 -14.55 22.49 6.80
N ALA A 480 -13.45 22.02 6.22
CA ALA A 480 -12.71 22.71 5.16
C ALA A 480 -12.45 24.19 5.47
N ASP A 481 -12.08 24.49 6.73
CA ASP A 481 -11.90 25.86 7.21
C ASP A 481 -10.83 26.64 6.44
N MET A 482 -9.87 25.92 5.86
CA MET A 482 -8.74 26.41 5.09
C MET A 482 -8.81 25.83 3.66
N PRO A 483 -8.74 26.67 2.59
CA PRO A 483 -8.88 26.22 1.20
C PRO A 483 -7.90 25.11 0.81
N GLU A 484 -6.69 25.13 1.38
CA GLU A 484 -5.64 24.15 1.14
C GLU A 484 -5.91 22.78 1.78
N TYR A 485 -6.74 22.70 2.82
CA TYR A 485 -7.07 21.49 3.56
C TYR A 485 -8.56 21.17 3.42
N SER A 486 -8.93 20.61 2.26
CA SER A 486 -10.32 20.28 1.95
C SER A 486 -10.73 18.95 2.60
N MET A 487 -11.01 18.98 3.90
CA MET A 487 -11.45 17.82 4.67
C MET A 487 -12.44 18.20 5.76
N ALA A 488 -13.20 17.22 6.22
CA ALA A 488 -13.98 17.32 7.45
C ALA A 488 -13.35 16.47 8.55
N ILE A 489 -13.36 16.97 9.79
CA ILE A 489 -12.91 16.23 10.97
C ILE A 489 -14.05 16.18 11.97
N ASP A 490 -14.51 14.97 12.24
CA ASP A 490 -15.53 14.67 13.23
C ASP A 490 -14.89 13.99 14.44
N LEU A 491 -15.32 14.40 15.63
CA LEU A 491 -14.96 13.76 16.88
C LEU A 491 -16.10 12.84 17.30
N TYR A 492 -15.76 11.60 17.67
CA TYR A 492 -16.65 10.62 18.27
C TYR A 492 -16.01 10.20 19.59
N GLN A 493 -16.30 10.94 20.67
CA GLN A 493 -15.60 10.83 21.95
C GLN A 493 -14.08 10.98 21.77
N ASP A 494 -13.33 9.89 21.97
CA ASP A 494 -11.87 9.81 21.86
C ASP A 494 -11.37 9.34 20.48
N TRP A 495 -12.27 9.16 19.52
CA TRP A 495 -11.97 8.84 18.13
C TRP A 495 -12.07 10.08 17.24
N VAL A 496 -11.21 10.10 16.22
CA VAL A 496 -11.22 11.12 15.16
C VAL A 496 -11.55 10.45 13.85
N HIS A 497 -12.57 10.94 13.17
CA HIS A 497 -12.94 10.51 11.83
C HIS A 497 -12.65 11.64 10.84
N VAL A 498 -11.72 11.40 9.92
CA VAL A 498 -11.26 12.35 8.90
C VAL A 498 -11.88 11.95 7.56
N GLN A 499 -12.63 12.85 6.95
CA GLN A 499 -13.19 12.65 5.62
C GLN A 499 -12.58 13.63 4.62
N GLU A 500 -11.87 13.11 3.63
CA GLU A 500 -11.30 13.93 2.56
C GLU A 500 -12.37 14.33 1.53
N TYR A 501 -12.42 15.62 1.19
CA TYR A 501 -13.16 16.07 0.02
C TYR A 501 -12.27 15.96 -1.22
N ALA A 502 -12.88 15.63 -2.36
CA ALA A 502 -12.14 15.60 -3.61
C ALA A 502 -11.51 16.97 -3.89
N ALA A 503 -10.18 17.00 -4.03
CA ALA A 503 -9.48 18.21 -4.40
C ALA A 503 -10.04 18.74 -5.74
N PRO A 504 -10.21 20.07 -5.89
CA PRO A 504 -10.53 20.66 -7.19
C PRO A 504 -9.56 20.18 -8.27
N LYS A 505 -10.04 20.01 -9.50
CA LYS A 505 -9.20 19.57 -10.65
C LYS A 505 -7.98 20.48 -10.92
N SER A 506 -7.98 21.69 -10.38
CA SER A 506 -6.90 22.67 -10.47
C SER A 506 -5.75 22.45 -9.48
N ILE A 507 -5.89 21.55 -8.51
CA ILE A 507 -4.85 21.23 -7.53
C ILE A 507 -4.07 20.00 -8.02
N ASP A 508 -2.75 20.14 -8.02
CA ASP A 508 -1.81 19.05 -8.28
C ASP A 508 -2.03 17.89 -7.28
N PRO A 509 -2.31 16.66 -7.75
CA PRO A 509 -2.53 15.49 -6.90
C PRO A 509 -1.40 15.23 -5.88
N GLU A 510 -0.14 15.49 -6.24
CA GLU A 510 1.00 15.31 -5.32
C GLU A 510 0.93 16.31 -4.16
N LYS A 511 0.54 17.56 -4.43
CA LYS A 511 0.36 18.59 -3.39
C LYS A 511 -0.83 18.29 -2.49
N ALA A 512 -1.92 17.75 -3.05
CA ALA A 512 -3.08 17.34 -2.26
C ALA A 512 -2.71 16.20 -1.28
N SER A 513 -2.00 15.18 -1.77
CA SER A 513 -1.51 14.07 -0.94
C SER A 513 -0.56 14.56 0.18
N ALA A 514 0.39 15.44 -0.16
CA ALA A 514 1.31 16.00 0.83
C ALA A 514 0.58 16.76 1.96
N ARG A 515 -0.46 17.55 1.62
CA ARG A 515 -1.28 18.29 2.59
C ARG A 515 -2.15 17.37 3.44
N MET A 516 -2.69 16.30 2.88
CA MET A 516 -3.40 15.27 3.65
C MET A 516 -2.48 14.69 4.73
N PHE A 517 -1.26 14.28 4.37
CA PHE A 517 -0.30 13.76 5.35
C PHE A 517 0.13 14.79 6.40
N ASP A 518 0.24 16.07 6.03
CA ASP A 518 0.50 17.15 6.99
C ASP A 518 -0.63 17.27 8.03
N ALA A 519 -1.89 17.20 7.58
CA ALA A 519 -3.05 17.21 8.47
C ALA A 519 -3.09 15.97 9.37
N LEU A 520 -2.89 14.77 8.82
CA LEU A 520 -2.91 13.51 9.59
C LEU A 520 -1.79 13.43 10.65
N ALA A 521 -0.63 14.04 10.39
CA ALA A 521 0.41 14.20 11.39
C ALA A 521 0.01 15.21 12.48
N ALA A 522 -0.69 16.28 12.10
CA ALA A 522 -1.10 17.35 13.00
C ALA A 522 -2.25 16.99 13.94
N ILE A 523 -3.20 16.15 13.50
CA ILE A 523 -4.44 15.83 14.23
C ILE A 523 -4.19 15.24 15.63
N PRO A 524 -3.39 14.15 15.81
CA PRO A 524 -3.13 13.59 17.13
C PRO A 524 -2.54 14.61 18.10
N GLN A 525 -1.60 15.43 17.63
CA GLN A 525 -0.94 16.45 18.44
C GLN A 525 -1.89 17.59 18.80
N ALA A 526 -2.68 18.06 17.84
CA ALA A 526 -3.61 19.17 18.01
C ALA A 526 -4.75 18.82 18.98
N LEU A 527 -5.25 17.59 18.92
CA LEU A 527 -6.38 17.11 19.71
C LEU A 527 -5.97 16.36 20.98
N ASN A 528 -4.68 16.05 21.15
CA ASN A 528 -4.14 15.21 22.22
C ASN A 528 -4.83 13.83 22.26
N ILE A 529 -4.89 13.17 21.10
CA ILE A 529 -5.51 11.84 20.92
C ILE A 529 -4.45 10.86 20.43
N ASP A 530 -4.58 9.59 20.83
CA ASP A 530 -3.71 8.51 20.34
C ASP A 530 -3.85 8.34 18.82
N LYS A 531 -2.72 8.26 18.11
CA LYS A 531 -2.68 8.10 16.64
C LYS A 531 -3.46 6.88 16.12
N SER A 532 -3.57 5.81 16.91
CA SER A 532 -4.36 4.62 16.57
C SER A 532 -5.88 4.86 16.57
N ARG A 533 -6.33 6.02 17.05
CA ARG A 533 -7.74 6.44 17.10
C ARG A 533 -8.12 7.45 16.01
N VAL A 534 -7.22 7.69 15.06
CA VAL A 534 -7.49 8.50 13.86
C VAL A 534 -7.86 7.56 12.72
N VAL A 535 -9.07 7.72 12.19
CA VAL A 535 -9.59 6.94 11.07
C VAL A 535 -9.82 7.86 9.89
N VAL A 536 -9.36 7.46 8.70
CA VAL A 536 -9.44 8.28 7.48
C VAL A 536 -10.30 7.57 6.44
N LYS A 537 -11.25 8.31 5.85
CA LYS A 537 -12.05 7.85 4.71
C LYS A 537 -11.92 8.79 3.53
N ARG A 538 -11.59 8.22 2.36
CA ARG A 538 -11.70 8.92 1.07
C ARG A 538 -13.07 8.71 0.46
N ARG A 539 -13.70 9.80 0.01
CA ARG A 539 -14.86 9.72 -0.89
C ARG A 539 -14.36 9.57 -2.33
N GLU A 540 -14.08 8.35 -2.76
CA GLU A 540 -13.98 8.06 -4.19
C GLU A 540 -15.38 7.96 -4.80
N ARG A 541 -15.58 8.49 -6.02
CA ARG A 541 -16.83 8.31 -6.76
C ARG A 541 -16.96 6.84 -7.15
N GLN A 542 -17.60 6.05 -6.31
CA GLN A 542 -17.98 4.69 -6.66
C GLN A 542 -19.19 4.74 -7.59
N SER A 543 -19.04 4.20 -8.81
CA SER A 543 -20.15 3.99 -9.73
C SER A 543 -20.69 2.57 -9.56
N GLY A 544 -22.02 2.40 -9.65
CA GLY A 544 -22.68 1.09 -9.62
C GLY A 544 -23.00 0.54 -8.22
N THR A 545 -23.19 -0.78 -8.12
CA THR A 545 -23.74 -1.52 -6.96
C THR A 545 -22.89 -1.53 -5.68
N LYS A 546 -21.71 -0.88 -5.69
CA LYS A 546 -20.75 -0.86 -4.56
C LYS A 546 -21.13 0.09 -3.42
N GLN A 547 -22.16 0.92 -3.59
CA GLN A 547 -22.58 1.96 -2.63
C GLN A 547 -23.06 1.42 -1.26
N TYR A 548 -23.34 0.11 -1.15
CA TYR A 548 -23.82 -0.54 0.08
C TYR A 548 -22.94 -1.72 0.54
N GLU A 549 -21.76 -1.89 -0.06
CA GLU A 549 -20.82 -2.94 0.35
C GLU A 549 -19.92 -2.46 1.49
N ARG A 550 -19.59 -3.40 2.37
CA ARG A 550 -18.71 -3.17 3.51
C ARG A 550 -17.29 -2.85 3.01
N GLN A 551 -16.74 -1.70 3.37
CA GLN A 551 -15.42 -1.23 2.93
C GLN A 551 -14.26 -1.90 3.70
N ALA A 552 -14.51 -2.36 4.94
CA ALA A 552 -13.56 -3.09 5.76
C ALA A 552 -14.28 -4.17 6.61
N ALA A 553 -13.54 -5.13 7.17
CA ALA A 553 -14.11 -6.27 7.90
C ALA A 553 -13.71 -6.30 9.39
N GLN A 554 -13.55 -5.15 10.05
CA GLN A 554 -13.09 -5.09 11.45
C GLN A 554 -14.20 -5.38 12.47
N GLY A 555 -15.44 -4.98 12.18
CA GLY A 555 -16.62 -5.24 13.03
C GLY A 555 -16.70 -4.39 14.29
N LYS A 556 -15.89 -3.34 14.40
CA LYS A 556 -15.76 -2.52 15.60
C LYS A 556 -16.81 -1.40 15.61
N PHE A 557 -17.83 -1.56 16.47
CA PHE A 557 -18.79 -0.50 16.77
C PHE A 557 -18.36 0.25 18.05
N VAL A 558 -18.58 1.56 18.06
CA VAL A 558 -18.36 2.45 19.22
C VAL A 558 -19.72 2.93 19.70
N GLU A 559 -19.96 2.88 21.02
CA GLU A 559 -21.15 3.44 21.64
C GLU A 559 -20.95 4.93 21.92
N VAL A 560 -21.89 5.77 21.51
CA VAL A 560 -21.88 7.22 21.72
C VAL A 560 -23.20 7.69 22.30
N ASN A 561 -23.21 8.84 22.99
CA ASN A 561 -24.43 9.41 23.56
C ASN A 561 -24.89 10.66 22.80
N GLU A 562 -26.20 10.79 22.63
CA GLU A 562 -26.83 12.01 22.11
C GLU A 562 -28.19 12.21 22.78
N GLY A 563 -28.45 13.37 23.40
CA GLY A 563 -29.79 13.66 23.96
C GLY A 563 -30.31 12.68 25.03
N GLY A 564 -29.41 11.95 25.70
CA GLY A 564 -29.76 10.93 26.69
C GLY A 564 -30.17 9.57 26.11
N VAL A 565 -29.83 9.31 24.84
CA VAL A 565 -29.87 7.97 24.22
C VAL A 565 -28.46 7.51 23.84
N LYS A 566 -28.29 6.20 23.73
CA LYS A 566 -27.06 5.53 23.29
C LYS A 566 -27.20 5.11 21.83
N LEU A 567 -26.19 5.35 21.02
CA LEU A 567 -26.17 5.02 19.59
C LEU A 567 -24.88 4.29 19.24
N LEU A 568 -24.95 3.33 18.31
CA LEU A 568 -23.78 2.65 17.78
C LEU A 568 -23.30 3.36 16.52
N VAL A 569 -22.00 3.68 16.46
CA VAL A 569 -21.30 4.19 15.28
C VAL A 569 -20.23 3.20 14.82
N ASN A 570 -19.94 3.17 13.53
CA ASN A 570 -18.86 2.38 12.95
C ASN A 570 -17.98 3.28 12.08
N LEU A 571 -16.75 3.51 12.54
CA LEU A 571 -15.85 4.49 11.92
C LEU A 571 -15.06 3.90 10.74
N THR A 572 -15.05 2.58 10.54
CA THR A 572 -14.12 1.91 9.61
C THR A 572 -14.80 1.15 8.48
N ASP A 573 -15.86 0.38 8.77
CA ASP A 573 -16.37 -0.66 7.87
C ASP A 573 -17.39 -0.17 6.82
N TYR A 574 -18.05 0.96 7.04
CA TYR A 574 -19.13 1.46 6.19
C TYR A 574 -18.76 2.81 5.57
N LEU A 575 -19.44 3.21 4.49
CA LEU A 575 -19.22 4.52 3.85
C LEU A 575 -19.42 5.68 4.83
N ASP A 576 -20.54 5.64 5.57
CA ASP A 576 -20.89 6.59 6.62
C ASP A 576 -20.72 5.97 8.02
N THR A 577 -20.76 6.79 9.06
CA THR A 577 -20.46 6.37 10.44
C THR A 577 -21.64 5.72 11.16
N GLY A 578 -22.85 5.76 10.61
CA GLY A 578 -24.07 5.34 11.31
C GLY A 578 -24.82 6.48 12.00
N LEU A 579 -24.26 7.69 12.04
CA LEU A 579 -24.86 8.85 12.69
C LEU A 579 -24.55 10.14 11.91
N PHE A 580 -25.57 10.75 11.31
CA PHE A 580 -25.45 12.07 10.67
C PHE A 580 -25.49 13.18 11.71
N LEU A 581 -24.35 13.81 11.98
CA LEU A 581 -24.17 14.79 13.04
C LEU A 581 -24.96 16.10 12.79
N ASP A 582 -25.15 16.47 11.52
CA ASP A 582 -25.86 17.67 11.08
C ASP A 582 -27.36 17.65 11.44
N HIS A 583 -27.97 16.48 11.55
CA HIS A 583 -29.39 16.32 11.89
C HIS A 583 -29.68 16.21 13.39
N ARG A 584 -28.69 16.44 14.27
CA ARG A 584 -28.85 16.38 15.73
C ARG A 584 -30.01 17.25 16.24
N PRO A 585 -30.18 18.53 15.84
CA PRO A 585 -31.30 19.35 16.30
C PRO A 585 -32.67 18.76 15.92
N MET A 586 -32.77 18.14 14.74
CA MET A 586 -34.01 17.50 14.30
C MET A 586 -34.37 16.31 15.18
N ARG A 587 -33.39 15.46 15.51
CA ARG A 587 -33.61 14.32 16.41
C ARG A 587 -34.02 14.75 17.81
N LEU A 588 -33.38 15.78 18.37
CA LEU A 588 -33.75 16.35 19.67
C LEU A 588 -35.13 17.00 19.67
N ARG A 589 -35.54 17.62 18.55
CA ARG A 589 -36.90 18.12 18.36
C ARG A 589 -37.91 16.98 18.37
N ILE A 590 -37.68 15.93 17.58
CA ILE A 590 -38.53 14.74 17.53
C ILE A 590 -38.69 14.14 18.93
N GLN A 591 -37.60 14.03 19.70
CA GLN A 591 -37.65 13.57 21.10
C GLN A 591 -38.56 14.41 21.99
N LYS A 592 -38.56 15.74 21.84
CA LYS A 592 -39.44 16.63 22.62
C LYS A 592 -40.90 16.53 22.21
N GLU A 593 -41.15 16.30 20.92
CA GLU A 593 -42.50 16.37 20.35
C GLU A 593 -43.21 15.01 20.25
N ALA A 594 -42.53 13.89 20.54
CA ALA A 594 -43.04 12.53 20.32
C ALA A 594 -43.96 11.99 21.42
N ALA A 595 -44.07 12.63 22.59
CA ALA A 595 -44.83 12.11 23.72
C ALA A 595 -46.27 11.72 23.34
N GLY A 596 -46.61 10.44 23.53
CA GLY A 596 -47.93 9.86 23.23
C GLY A 596 -48.26 9.67 21.74
N LYS A 597 -47.38 10.08 20.82
CA LYS A 597 -47.61 10.05 19.37
C LYS A 597 -47.21 8.74 18.71
N ARG A 598 -47.87 8.40 17.61
CA ARG A 598 -47.46 7.39 16.63
C ARG A 598 -46.45 8.04 15.68
N PHE A 599 -45.20 7.60 15.74
CA PHE A 599 -44.10 8.17 14.95
C PHE A 599 -43.79 7.29 13.72
N LEU A 600 -43.66 7.91 12.55
CA LEU A 600 -43.19 7.27 11.32
C LEU A 600 -41.85 7.86 10.89
N ASN A 601 -40.86 7.01 10.64
CA ASN A 601 -39.53 7.37 10.16
C ASN A 601 -39.27 6.70 8.81
N LEU A 602 -39.22 7.48 7.73
CA LEU A 602 -39.02 6.98 6.37
C LEU A 602 -37.59 7.24 5.91
N TYR A 603 -37.04 6.29 5.14
CA TYR A 603 -35.60 6.25 4.82
C TYR A 603 -34.76 6.23 6.10
N CYS A 604 -35.16 5.37 7.04
CA CYS A 604 -34.77 5.53 8.44
C CYS A 604 -33.30 5.28 8.72
N TYR A 605 -32.54 4.68 7.79
CA TYR A 605 -31.13 4.33 7.96
C TYR A 605 -30.95 3.50 9.25
N THR A 606 -30.09 3.94 10.18
CA THR A 606 -29.84 3.30 11.47
C THR A 606 -30.88 3.67 12.55
N ALA A 607 -31.99 4.28 12.14
CA ALA A 607 -33.16 4.68 12.94
C ALA A 607 -32.86 5.54 14.18
N THR A 608 -31.83 6.38 14.11
CA THR A 608 -31.46 7.28 15.22
C THR A 608 -32.63 8.18 15.63
N ALA A 609 -33.35 8.77 14.67
CA ALA A 609 -34.55 9.56 14.96
C ALA A 609 -35.65 8.76 15.68
N SER A 610 -35.82 7.47 15.37
CA SER A 610 -36.80 6.60 16.04
C SER A 610 -36.41 6.29 17.48
N VAL A 611 -35.11 6.13 17.77
CA VAL A 611 -34.61 5.99 19.15
C VAL A 611 -34.94 7.24 19.97
N HIS A 612 -34.75 8.42 19.37
CA HIS A 612 -35.11 9.70 19.99
C HIS A 612 -36.62 9.84 20.20
N ALA A 613 -37.45 9.46 19.23
CA ALA A 613 -38.90 9.46 19.37
C ALA A 613 -39.36 8.52 20.51
N ALA A 614 -38.81 7.31 20.57
CA ALA A 614 -39.09 6.34 21.63
C ALA A 614 -38.69 6.88 23.01
N LYS A 615 -37.50 7.49 23.13
CA LYS A 615 -37.05 8.17 24.35
C LYS A 615 -37.98 9.32 24.76
N GLY A 616 -38.53 10.02 23.78
CA GLY A 616 -39.52 11.08 23.95
C GLY A 616 -40.90 10.61 24.43
N GLY A 617 -41.11 9.30 24.54
CA GLY A 617 -42.39 8.72 24.95
C GLY A 617 -43.36 8.49 23.80
N ALA A 618 -42.88 8.28 22.57
CA ALA A 618 -43.72 7.82 21.47
C ALA A 618 -44.53 6.60 21.87
N ARG A 619 -45.83 6.59 21.52
CA ARG A 619 -46.73 5.45 21.76
C ARG A 619 -46.25 4.22 20.98
N SER A 620 -45.80 4.46 19.75
CA SER A 620 -45.20 3.47 18.86
C SER A 620 -44.32 4.18 17.84
N THR A 621 -43.27 3.52 17.35
CA THR A 621 -42.55 3.97 16.17
C THR A 621 -42.64 2.94 15.05
N THR A 622 -42.69 3.41 13.81
CA THR A 622 -42.54 2.59 12.60
C THR A 622 -41.40 3.18 11.78
N SER A 623 -40.39 2.38 11.45
CA SER A 623 -39.22 2.83 10.70
C SER A 623 -39.03 1.97 9.45
N VAL A 624 -38.92 2.61 8.29
CA VAL A 624 -38.93 1.94 6.98
C VAL A 624 -37.62 2.23 6.24
N ASP A 625 -36.94 1.18 5.80
CA ASP A 625 -35.74 1.29 4.96
C ASP A 625 -35.61 0.09 4.01
N LEU A 626 -34.94 0.28 2.88
CA LEU A 626 -34.68 -0.80 1.91
C LEU A 626 -33.59 -1.77 2.42
N SER A 627 -32.64 -1.25 3.19
CA SER A 627 -31.42 -1.95 3.62
C SER A 627 -31.65 -2.80 4.86
N LYS A 628 -31.61 -4.12 4.69
CA LYS A 628 -31.62 -5.06 5.82
C LYS A 628 -30.47 -4.78 6.81
N THR A 629 -29.28 -4.46 6.30
CA THR A 629 -28.10 -4.15 7.12
C THR A 629 -28.34 -2.96 8.05
N TYR A 630 -29.00 -1.90 7.55
CA TYR A 630 -29.31 -0.72 8.35
C TYR A 630 -30.46 -0.99 9.32
N LEU A 631 -31.47 -1.78 8.94
CA LEU A 631 -32.51 -2.22 9.87
C LEU A 631 -31.98 -3.12 10.99
N ASP A 632 -31.01 -3.98 10.72
CA ASP A 632 -30.33 -4.78 11.74
C ASP A 632 -29.48 -3.90 12.68
N TRP A 633 -28.93 -2.79 12.19
CA TRP A 633 -28.29 -1.78 13.01
C TRP A 633 -29.31 -0.97 13.83
N ALA A 634 -30.41 -0.53 13.22
CA ALA A 634 -31.53 0.14 13.88
C ALA A 634 -32.08 -0.68 15.04
N ARG A 635 -32.25 -1.99 14.85
CA ARG A 635 -32.68 -2.91 15.93
C ARG A 635 -31.71 -2.89 17.11
N ARG A 636 -30.40 -2.87 16.85
CA ARG A 636 -29.37 -2.79 17.88
C ARG A 636 -29.43 -1.44 18.61
N ASN A 637 -29.59 -0.32 17.89
CA ASN A 637 -29.76 1.01 18.50
C ASN A 637 -31.00 1.08 19.40
N LEU A 638 -32.15 0.55 18.97
CA LEU A 638 -33.37 0.49 19.80
C LEU A 638 -33.18 -0.40 21.03
N SER A 639 -32.59 -1.59 20.84
CA SER A 639 -32.35 -2.55 21.93
C SER A 639 -31.39 -1.99 22.98
N LEU A 640 -30.37 -1.24 22.55
CA LEU A 640 -29.38 -0.61 23.43
C LEU A 640 -30.01 0.37 24.43
N ASN A 641 -31.19 0.90 24.10
CA ASN A 641 -31.95 1.83 24.94
C ASN A 641 -33.18 1.19 25.60
N GLY A 642 -33.37 -0.14 25.47
CA GLY A 642 -34.52 -0.85 26.03
C GLY A 642 -35.84 -0.60 25.28
N PHE A 643 -35.78 -0.20 24.00
CA PHE A 643 -36.96 0.15 23.21
C PHE A 643 -37.36 -0.97 22.21
N SER A 644 -37.41 -2.24 22.64
CA SER A 644 -37.63 -3.36 21.72
C SER A 644 -39.10 -3.61 21.37
N ASP A 645 -40.03 -3.48 22.33
CA ASP A 645 -41.35 -4.11 22.24
C ASP A 645 -42.44 -3.26 21.55
N LYS A 646 -42.12 -2.01 21.15
CA LYS A 646 -43.08 -1.04 20.58
C LYS A 646 -42.59 -0.33 19.31
N ASN A 647 -41.49 -0.80 18.73
CA ASN A 647 -40.80 -0.14 17.63
C ASN A 647 -40.71 -1.11 16.44
N ARG A 648 -41.50 -0.81 15.41
CA ARG A 648 -41.63 -1.61 14.19
C ARG A 648 -40.54 -1.21 13.20
N LEU A 649 -39.84 -2.20 12.65
CA LEU A 649 -38.83 -2.03 11.61
C LEU A 649 -39.29 -2.78 10.36
N GLU A 650 -39.61 -2.06 9.30
CA GLU A 650 -40.15 -2.62 8.05
C GLU A 650 -39.12 -2.52 6.95
N GLN A 651 -38.81 -3.66 6.32
CA GLN A 651 -37.96 -3.69 5.14
C GLN A 651 -38.80 -3.48 3.88
N GLY A 652 -38.62 -2.37 3.18
CA GLY A 652 -39.39 -2.09 1.98
C GLY A 652 -38.93 -0.86 1.21
N ASP A 653 -39.37 -0.76 -0.04
CA ASP A 653 -39.34 0.50 -0.77
C ASP A 653 -40.32 1.47 -0.14
N VAL A 654 -39.88 2.69 0.19
CA VAL A 654 -40.68 3.64 0.97
C VAL A 654 -41.92 4.11 0.21
N MET A 655 -41.82 4.32 -1.11
CA MET A 655 -42.95 4.79 -1.91
C MET A 655 -44.04 3.71 -1.99
N ALA A 656 -43.64 2.47 -2.31
CA ALA A 656 -44.56 1.34 -2.33
C ALA A 656 -45.14 1.03 -0.94
N TRP A 657 -44.33 1.14 0.11
CA TRP A 657 -44.79 0.93 1.48
C TRP A 657 -45.83 1.97 1.89
N LEU A 658 -45.61 3.25 1.58
CA LEU A 658 -46.57 4.31 1.86
C LEU A 658 -47.90 4.11 1.11
N ASP A 659 -47.83 3.71 -0.16
CA ASP A 659 -49.00 3.45 -0.99
C ASP A 659 -49.84 2.27 -0.46
N ALA A 660 -49.19 1.23 0.09
CA ALA A 660 -49.86 0.09 0.70
C ALA A 660 -50.32 0.35 2.15
N CYS A 661 -49.63 1.22 2.89
CA CYS A 661 -49.91 1.51 4.29
C CYS A 661 -51.29 2.15 4.47
N ARG A 662 -52.02 1.75 5.52
CA ARG A 662 -53.32 2.33 5.89
C ARG A 662 -53.34 2.90 7.31
N ASP A 663 -52.22 2.77 8.03
CA ASP A 663 -52.09 3.32 9.38
C ASP A 663 -51.92 4.84 9.34
N GLU A 664 -52.42 5.51 10.37
CA GLU A 664 -52.20 6.95 10.57
C GLU A 664 -51.11 7.23 11.59
N PHE A 665 -50.40 8.34 11.42
CA PHE A 665 -49.28 8.77 12.26
C PHE A 665 -49.44 10.23 12.67
N ASP A 666 -49.06 10.56 13.90
CA ASP A 666 -49.21 11.91 14.45
C ASP A 666 -47.92 12.74 14.25
N LEU A 667 -46.80 12.06 14.00
CA LEU A 667 -45.50 12.67 13.70
C LEU A 667 -44.79 11.83 12.63
N ILE A 668 -44.45 12.45 11.50
CA ILE A 668 -43.75 11.79 10.39
C ILE A 668 -42.41 12.49 10.17
N PHE A 669 -41.32 11.74 10.01
CA PHE A 669 -40.02 12.25 9.61
C PHE A 669 -39.55 11.55 8.32
N ILE A 670 -39.08 12.34 7.37
CA ILE A 670 -38.62 11.89 6.06
C ILE A 670 -37.31 12.59 5.73
N ASP A 671 -36.23 11.83 5.61
CA ASP A 671 -34.90 12.32 5.21
C ASP A 671 -34.33 11.41 4.11
N PRO A 672 -34.80 11.54 2.86
CA PRO A 672 -34.41 10.64 1.80
C PRO A 672 -33.00 10.99 1.27
N PRO A 673 -32.28 10.01 0.71
CA PRO A 673 -31.07 10.31 -0.06
C PRO A 673 -31.42 11.11 -1.33
N THR A 674 -30.44 11.80 -1.91
CA THR A 674 -30.66 12.53 -3.18
C THR A 674 -31.12 11.58 -4.30
N PHE A 675 -30.48 10.40 -4.37
CA PHE A 675 -30.83 9.32 -5.28
C PHE A 675 -30.82 7.99 -4.54
N SER A 676 -31.74 7.10 -4.89
CA SER A 676 -31.74 5.71 -4.41
C SER A 676 -32.06 4.74 -5.55
N ASN A 677 -31.25 3.69 -5.67
CA ASN A 677 -31.45 2.61 -6.64
C ASN A 677 -32.14 1.43 -5.96
N SER A 678 -33.37 1.10 -6.37
CA SER A 678 -34.01 -0.14 -5.94
C SER A 678 -33.76 -1.23 -7.00
N LYS A 679 -33.25 -2.40 -6.59
CA LYS A 679 -33.14 -3.58 -7.46
C LYS A 679 -34.49 -4.30 -7.66
N ARG A 680 -35.55 -3.86 -6.97
CA ARG A 680 -36.84 -4.56 -6.85
C ARG A 680 -38.02 -3.83 -7.51
N MET A 681 -37.78 -2.67 -8.13
CA MET A 681 -38.73 -1.95 -9.01
C MET A 681 -37.99 -1.38 -10.23
N GLU A 682 -38.70 -1.18 -11.34
CA GLU A 682 -38.23 -0.42 -12.51
C GLU A 682 -38.22 1.10 -12.18
N GLY A 683 -37.21 1.58 -11.45
CA GLY A 683 -37.07 3.02 -11.19
C GLY A 683 -35.97 3.41 -10.21
N ILE A 684 -35.38 4.59 -10.45
CA ILE A 684 -34.45 5.27 -9.55
C ILE A 684 -35.24 6.37 -8.84
N PHE A 685 -35.25 6.40 -7.51
CA PHE A 685 -35.82 7.52 -6.75
C PHE A 685 -34.90 8.74 -6.88
N ASP A 686 -35.48 9.90 -7.16
CA ASP A 686 -34.82 11.21 -7.21
C ASP A 686 -35.61 12.18 -6.32
N VAL A 687 -34.96 12.73 -5.29
CA VAL A 687 -35.65 13.60 -4.32
C VAL A 687 -36.26 14.86 -4.96
N GLN A 688 -35.64 15.44 -5.99
CA GLN A 688 -36.15 16.64 -6.64
C GLN A 688 -37.38 16.32 -7.49
N ARG A 689 -37.33 15.21 -8.24
CA ARG A 689 -38.43 14.76 -9.12
C ARG A 689 -39.61 14.22 -8.33
N ASP A 690 -39.35 13.40 -7.32
CA ASP A 690 -40.36 12.56 -6.67
C ASP A 690 -40.91 13.17 -5.36
N GLN A 691 -40.39 14.32 -4.92
CA GLN A 691 -40.80 14.99 -3.65
C GLN A 691 -42.32 15.15 -3.50
N VAL A 692 -43.01 15.51 -4.58
CA VAL A 692 -44.44 15.84 -4.53
C VAL A 692 -45.23 14.59 -4.18
N GLN A 693 -44.96 13.49 -4.89
CA GLN A 693 -45.60 12.21 -4.65
C GLN A 693 -45.25 11.65 -3.27
N LEU A 694 -43.97 11.74 -2.87
CA LEU A 694 -43.51 11.26 -1.56
C LEU A 694 -44.23 11.99 -0.42
N ILE A 695 -44.29 13.33 -0.49
CA ILE A 695 -44.95 14.16 0.51
C ILE A 695 -46.46 13.90 0.50
N ASP A 696 -47.11 13.80 -0.66
CA ASP A 696 -48.55 13.51 -0.74
C ASP A 696 -48.91 12.15 -0.12
N LEU A 697 -48.15 11.12 -0.43
CA LEU A 697 -48.35 9.78 0.13
C LEU A 697 -48.17 9.79 1.66
N ALA A 698 -47.18 10.51 2.16
CA ALA A 698 -46.96 10.65 3.60
C ALA A 698 -48.03 11.50 4.29
N MET A 699 -48.45 12.61 3.68
CA MET A 699 -49.54 13.47 4.16
C MET A 699 -50.87 12.70 4.22
N ALA A 700 -51.11 11.77 3.29
CA ALA A 700 -52.28 10.89 3.33
C ALA A 700 -52.27 9.88 4.51
N ARG A 701 -51.13 9.71 5.18
CA ARG A 701 -50.98 8.92 6.43
C ARG A 701 -50.87 9.81 7.67
N LEU A 702 -50.94 11.13 7.52
CA LEU A 702 -50.84 12.06 8.64
C LEU A 702 -52.20 12.20 9.32
N ALA A 703 -52.25 11.91 10.62
CA ALA A 703 -53.44 12.05 11.42
C ALA A 703 -53.87 13.53 11.53
N PRO A 704 -55.15 13.83 11.79
CA PRO A 704 -55.60 15.20 12.06
C PRO A 704 -54.79 15.87 13.17
N GLY A 705 -54.26 17.06 12.90
CA GLY A 705 -53.37 17.79 13.83
C GLY A 705 -51.93 17.27 13.91
N GLY A 706 -51.57 16.29 13.08
CA GLY A 706 -50.21 15.76 12.98
C GLY A 706 -49.23 16.72 12.30
N VAL A 707 -47.94 16.39 12.39
CA VAL A 707 -46.85 17.14 11.75
C VAL A 707 -45.96 16.21 10.93
N LEU A 708 -45.60 16.63 9.71
CA LEU A 708 -44.58 16.00 8.87
C LEU A 708 -43.34 16.90 8.83
N TYR A 709 -42.18 16.32 9.17
CA TYR A 709 -40.88 16.92 8.96
C TYR A 709 -40.19 16.28 7.76
N PHE A 710 -39.89 17.10 6.76
CA PHE A 710 -39.18 16.69 5.55
C PHE A 710 -37.82 17.37 5.53
N SER A 711 -36.75 16.63 5.31
CA SER A 711 -35.39 17.17 5.12
C SER A 711 -34.70 16.50 3.95
N ASN A 712 -33.67 17.13 3.41
CA ASN A 712 -32.72 16.48 2.50
C ASN A 712 -31.43 17.28 2.40
N ASN A 713 -30.38 16.65 1.85
CA ASN A 713 -29.05 17.24 1.67
C ASN A 713 -28.72 17.62 0.21
N PHE A 714 -29.72 17.63 -0.70
CA PHE A 714 -29.47 17.98 -2.09
C PHE A 714 -29.27 19.50 -2.23
N ARG A 715 -28.03 19.92 -2.48
CA ARG A 715 -27.63 21.34 -2.50
C ARG A 715 -28.40 22.25 -3.47
N LYS A 716 -29.04 21.67 -4.49
CA LYS A 716 -29.84 22.40 -5.49
C LYS A 716 -31.35 22.16 -5.32
N PHE A 717 -31.76 21.57 -4.20
CA PHE A 717 -33.14 21.24 -3.96
C PHE A 717 -34.02 22.49 -3.94
N VAL A 718 -35.12 22.42 -4.68
CA VAL A 718 -36.19 23.41 -4.67
C VAL A 718 -37.49 22.68 -4.36
N LEU A 719 -38.20 23.13 -3.31
CA LEU A 719 -39.51 22.58 -2.97
C LEU A 719 -40.54 23.05 -4.00
N GLU A 720 -41.33 22.13 -4.56
CA GLU A 720 -42.34 22.47 -5.57
C GLU A 720 -43.44 23.39 -5.01
N GLU A 721 -43.77 24.46 -5.74
CA GLU A 721 -44.72 25.49 -5.28
C GLU A 721 -46.12 24.92 -5.03
N ASN A 722 -46.53 23.89 -5.78
CA ASN A 722 -47.84 23.25 -5.64
C ASN A 722 -48.04 22.52 -4.29
N LEU A 723 -46.97 22.25 -3.54
CA LEU A 723 -47.09 21.73 -2.18
C LEU A 723 -47.54 22.82 -1.21
N THR A 724 -47.07 24.06 -1.43
CA THR A 724 -47.43 25.20 -0.58
C THR A 724 -48.88 25.63 -0.76
N THR A 725 -49.50 25.33 -1.92
CA THR A 725 -50.93 25.61 -2.15
C THR A 725 -51.82 24.58 -1.46
N ARG A 726 -51.37 23.33 -1.32
CA ARG A 726 -52.12 22.21 -0.73
C ARG A 726 -51.95 22.08 0.78
N TYR A 727 -50.76 22.38 1.29
CA TYR A 727 -50.40 22.20 2.70
C TYR A 727 -49.91 23.51 3.32
N ALA A 728 -49.86 23.56 4.65
CA ALA A 728 -49.16 24.60 5.37
C ALA A 728 -47.69 24.19 5.49
N VAL A 729 -46.80 24.94 4.83
CA VAL A 729 -45.37 24.63 4.72
C VAL A 729 -44.56 25.75 5.36
N GLU A 730 -43.73 25.40 6.34
CA GLU A 730 -42.76 26.31 6.99
C GLU A 730 -41.34 25.76 6.76
N GLU A 731 -40.46 26.52 6.11
CA GLU A 731 -39.04 26.17 6.09
C GLU A 731 -38.42 26.45 7.47
N ILE A 732 -37.76 25.43 8.03
CA ILE A 732 -37.18 25.47 9.37
C ILE A 732 -35.67 25.23 9.38
N THR A 733 -35.02 25.26 8.20
CA THR A 733 -33.59 24.99 8.01
C THR A 733 -32.71 25.67 9.07
N ASP A 734 -32.86 26.97 9.30
CA ASP A 734 -32.06 27.74 10.26
C ASP A 734 -32.23 27.28 11.72
N LYS A 735 -33.36 26.65 12.05
CA LYS A 735 -33.66 26.10 13.38
C LYS A 735 -33.10 24.68 13.57
N THR A 736 -32.41 24.15 12.55
CA THR A 736 -31.99 22.74 12.50
C THR A 736 -30.48 22.57 12.26
N ILE A 737 -29.72 23.66 12.26
CA ILE A 737 -28.26 23.66 12.08
C ILE A 737 -27.60 23.99 13.41
N ASP A 738 -26.76 23.08 13.89
CA ASP A 738 -25.98 23.28 15.11
C ASP A 738 -24.70 24.13 14.87
N PRO A 739 -24.12 24.74 15.93
CA PRO A 739 -22.88 25.50 15.83
C PRO A 739 -21.70 24.81 15.14
N ASP A 740 -21.59 23.48 15.22
CA ASP A 740 -20.54 22.68 14.55
C ASP A 740 -20.69 22.64 13.02
N PHE A 741 -21.86 23.02 12.48
CA PHE A 741 -22.14 23.13 11.04
C PHE A 741 -22.40 24.56 10.57
N ALA A 742 -22.23 25.57 11.42
CA ALA A 742 -22.58 26.97 11.11
C ALA A 742 -21.86 27.55 9.87
N ARG A 743 -20.67 27.03 9.50
CA ARG A 743 -19.96 27.44 8.28
C ARG A 743 -20.59 26.91 6.99
N ASN A 744 -21.39 25.86 7.10
CA ASN A 744 -21.98 25.15 5.98
C ASN A 744 -23.51 25.17 6.09
N GLY A 745 -24.09 26.37 5.95
CA GLY A 745 -25.55 26.57 5.99
C GLY A 745 -26.34 25.87 4.88
N LYS A 746 -25.66 25.17 3.96
CA LYS A 746 -26.26 24.38 2.87
C LYS A 746 -26.03 22.88 3.04
N ILE A 747 -25.70 22.43 4.25
CA ILE A 747 -25.46 21.02 4.56
C ILE A 747 -26.74 20.18 4.38
N HIS A 748 -27.88 20.73 4.81
CA HIS A 748 -29.22 20.21 4.54
C HIS A 748 -30.25 21.36 4.52
N ARG A 749 -31.46 21.05 4.06
CA ARG A 749 -32.66 21.89 4.21
C ARG A 749 -33.76 21.09 4.89
N ALA A 750 -34.62 21.77 5.64
CA ALA A 750 -35.70 21.13 6.38
C ALA A 750 -36.99 21.95 6.37
N TRP A 751 -38.13 21.27 6.29
CA TRP A 751 -39.47 21.84 6.26
C TRP A 751 -40.37 21.16 7.27
N LYS A 752 -41.25 21.94 7.87
CA LYS A 752 -42.41 21.50 8.64
C LYS A 752 -43.65 21.61 7.75
N ILE A 753 -44.40 20.53 7.62
CA ILE A 753 -45.58 20.43 6.76
C ILE A 753 -46.76 19.94 7.60
N THR A 754 -47.89 20.64 7.52
CA THR A 754 -49.16 20.26 8.17
C THR A 754 -50.33 20.40 7.21
N ALA A 755 -51.45 19.75 7.52
CA ALA A 755 -52.72 20.04 6.85
C ALA A 755 -53.11 21.51 7.05
N ARG A 756 -53.79 22.10 6.05
CA ARG A 756 -54.35 23.46 6.13
C ARG A 756 -55.68 23.48 6.86
#